data_AF-A0A7Z9G8F0-F1
#
_entry.id   AF-A0A7Z9G8F0-F1
#
_cell.length_a   1.000
_cell.length_b   1.000
_cell.length_c   1.000
_cell.angle_alpha   90.00
_cell.angle_beta   90.00
_cell.angle_gamma   90.00
#
_symmetry.space_group_name_H-M   'P 1'
#
loop_
_entity.id
_entity.type
_entity.pdbx_description
1 polymer ?
#
loop_
_entity_poly.entity_id
_entity_poly.type
_entity_poly.pdbx_seq_one_letter_code
_entity_poly.pdbx_strand_id
1 'polypeptide(L)'
;MLRARILIFFLYISMVSLILLACGDAPSVPGVSNPPPTDTGNQAKDQGTTSGTETTLIDLGPTPTDSDNDVIEFAYPPCETNGDCESGYCIDYEAGPSECSEICIENCPDEYMCKGLDTFGPDLTFVCVKDVSTPCKSCELNSDCGGSTDECVEIGGAKFCATTCESFLECDQAYGCVNGHCIPDTESCICTADIVGTKRTCENTNDVGTCYGVETCTGAAGWEDCTAPAATLEICDGIDNDCNGISDDGISDGAICQIENPNTGTSCPGKQVCMGVQGLQCDGDAPVEESCDGKDNDCDGVIDEGFTDTDGDKIADCQDPDIDGDGDLNANDCAPMDASIHQGALEVCDGKDNNCILGIDEGFLDTDSDNKANCVDEDDDDDGVIDTQDCAPLNNQVFPGNEELCNGLDENCNVKIDEGFGDLDADSIADCIDSDIDGDLDPNDSDCAPKNSTIHAAANEICDGIDNNCSAGIDENFSNTDGDALANCIDSDDDNDSILDNEDNCPLDFNPDQGDSDKDGIGDACDILEPGPLSKLDIVSAAGNLGESIASKALVVGDKVTLYAAGFDNQGLYLGEQPAYWTVGGTVDAVPYGPSPSIIFTALTANTNGMITATSTKAGVSSASTGIFTVSYAPVDPSVLENSLIYSDKTELATGTELTTVYVELVDAAGAEVETPFDVEISSTLGLLLGPVISLGGGVYKQSLQSGSVPGVAIISAQINGQLIQNSQTIDIIELIDLAKKGISKIDCTNYQQFEGKDILVTGGTITINTKGCGPITLGRLRVLNNSVLTHDGCSATPNRMELNVSELQLDPSASINVQGKGFYAGYSGPLGTGNLPKGAGGSHGGQGTASLEQIATYGALAQPRHHGGGGGAGSYSVSGCGGGVASINVIGNGKASINGTITANGAPGIQVDQSKSPTHGAGAGGSIFISANMILGSGTLTADGGSSIKTNCKGWSTCTSPSRHGGGGGRIALVGYTLVAGSFAAPGIFDKVHTFGGWGPEGLYSAAGTVWIQANDDEYGNLIVNNNGNSSTATTLLPMIPEGTVIEVSKTTITDYGKFVNERHVGWQVNPNVLQGSPSTLTDDIVATVLNNDVNKLYFNPKDKVDQLTEVGNKYRGFLRLDRLEIRGNASCDVSGDIIVLKGDMHSGGIAPSFNVSPGSKLTANIFEFPGVLSASITGNIDAQLKFCADCN
;
A
#
# COMPACT_ATOMS: atom_id res chain seq x y z
N MET A 1 -32.65 -53.43 -38.35
CA MET A 1 -33.44 -52.55 -39.25
C MET A 1 -32.74 -51.19 -39.29
N LEU A 2 -33.00 -50.24 -40.19
CA LEU A 2 -33.25 -50.30 -41.65
C LEU A 2 -33.32 -48.83 -42.17
N ARG A 3 -32.21 -48.33 -42.76
CA ARG A 3 -32.13 -47.17 -43.68
C ARG A 3 -32.43 -45.75 -43.17
N ALA A 4 -31.83 -44.81 -43.90
CA ALA A 4 -32.11 -43.37 -44.02
C ALA A 4 -31.60 -42.47 -42.86
N ARG A 5 -30.77 -41.44 -43.09
CA ARG A 5 -30.18 -40.92 -44.35
C ARG A 5 -28.70 -40.57 -44.21
N ILE A 6 -27.93 -40.90 -45.25
CA ILE A 6 -26.65 -40.30 -45.62
C ILE A 6 -26.91 -39.58 -46.95
N LEU A 7 -26.43 -38.33 -47.13
CA LEU A 7 -25.89 -37.85 -48.41
C LEU A 7 -25.25 -36.44 -48.30
N ILE A 8 -24.21 -36.21 -49.11
CA ILE A 8 -23.63 -34.92 -49.52
C ILE A 8 -22.86 -34.15 -48.41
N PHE A 9 -21.54 -34.37 -48.41
CA PHE A 9 -20.54 -33.44 -47.87
C PHE A 9 -19.26 -33.58 -48.71
N PHE A 10 -19.21 -32.96 -49.91
CA PHE A 10 -18.06 -33.01 -50.83
C PHE A 10 -18.13 -31.93 -51.92
N LEU A 11 -16.95 -31.48 -52.36
CA LEU A 11 -16.62 -30.55 -53.48
C LEU A 11 -16.97 -29.06 -53.21
N TYR A 12 -16.00 -28.15 -53.05
CA TYR A 12 -14.98 -27.59 -53.97
C TYR A 12 -15.45 -26.47 -54.92
N ILE A 13 -15.07 -25.23 -54.57
CA ILE A 13 -14.36 -24.22 -55.38
C ILE A 13 -14.44 -24.36 -56.92
N SER A 14 -15.02 -23.38 -57.64
CA SER A 14 -14.28 -22.36 -58.47
C SER A 14 -15.13 -21.64 -59.55
N MET A 15 -14.75 -20.38 -59.89
CA MET A 15 -14.99 -19.63 -61.16
C MET A 15 -16.47 -19.29 -61.56
N VAL A 16 -16.84 -18.27 -62.38
CA VAL A 16 -16.21 -17.14 -63.14
C VAL A 16 -17.35 -16.17 -63.57
N SER A 17 -17.25 -14.89 -64.01
CA SER A 17 -16.39 -13.69 -63.82
C SER A 17 -16.97 -12.55 -64.74
N LEU A 18 -16.21 -11.46 -65.03
CA LEU A 18 -16.48 -10.35 -66.01
C LEU A 18 -17.51 -9.27 -65.56
N ILE A 19 -17.38 -7.96 -65.85
CA ILE A 19 -16.61 -7.17 -66.87
C ILE A 19 -15.87 -5.95 -66.23
N LEU A 20 -14.85 -5.39 -66.93
CA LEU A 20 -13.99 -4.24 -66.54
C LEU A 20 -14.40 -2.86 -67.15
N LEU A 21 -13.70 -1.78 -66.70
CA LEU A 21 -13.39 -0.50 -67.40
C LEU A 21 -14.53 0.55 -67.54
N ALA A 22 -14.31 1.88 -67.46
CA ALA A 22 -13.07 2.70 -67.50
C ALA A 22 -13.21 4.12 -66.83
N CYS A 23 -12.06 4.78 -66.62
CA CYS A 23 -11.76 6.25 -66.58
C CYS A 23 -12.61 7.27 -65.78
N GLY A 24 -11.94 8.23 -65.12
CA GLY A 24 -12.54 9.56 -64.84
C GLY A 24 -11.94 10.41 -63.69
N ASP A 25 -10.80 11.07 -63.95
CA ASP A 25 -10.33 12.37 -63.44
C ASP A 25 -10.36 12.74 -61.93
N ALA A 26 -9.21 13.23 -61.44
CA ALA A 26 -9.07 14.01 -60.21
C ALA A 26 -9.11 15.53 -60.46
N PRO A 27 -9.45 16.33 -59.42
CA PRO A 27 -8.60 17.48 -59.08
C PRO A 27 -8.50 17.67 -57.54
N SER A 28 -7.55 18.40 -56.95
CA SER A 28 -6.24 18.95 -57.36
C SER A 28 -5.64 19.64 -56.13
N VAL A 29 -4.34 19.50 -55.84
CA VAL A 29 -3.70 20.28 -54.75
C VAL A 29 -3.26 21.65 -55.27
N PRO A 30 -3.66 22.73 -54.59
CA PRO A 30 -2.74 23.79 -54.18
C PRO A 30 -2.88 24.06 -52.66
N GLY A 31 -1.89 24.57 -51.94
CA GLY A 31 -0.61 25.14 -52.33
C GLY A 31 -0.29 26.27 -51.35
N VAL A 32 0.73 26.12 -50.51
CA VAL A 32 0.96 27.01 -49.34
C VAL A 32 1.69 28.29 -49.76
N SER A 33 1.20 29.46 -49.32
CA SER A 33 1.88 30.74 -49.51
C SER A 33 1.56 31.77 -48.41
N ASN A 34 2.58 32.16 -47.63
CA ASN A 34 2.66 33.45 -46.90
C ASN A 34 3.15 34.55 -47.88
N PRO A 35 3.26 35.87 -47.54
CA PRO A 35 2.86 36.64 -46.35
C PRO A 35 1.66 37.59 -46.72
N PRO A 36 1.41 38.84 -46.22
CA PRO A 36 1.97 39.65 -45.11
C PRO A 36 0.93 40.24 -44.10
N PRO A 37 1.36 40.92 -43.02
CA PRO A 37 0.49 41.43 -41.96
C PRO A 37 0.10 42.92 -42.08
N THR A 38 -0.80 43.38 -41.21
CA THR A 38 -0.99 44.81 -40.87
C THR A 38 -0.93 45.04 -39.36
N ASP A 39 -0.03 45.93 -38.94
CA ASP A 39 0.33 46.28 -37.57
C ASP A 39 -0.43 47.50 -37.01
N THR A 40 -0.63 47.55 -35.70
CA THR A 40 -0.50 48.79 -34.89
C THR A 40 0.04 48.47 -33.48
N GLY A 41 1.31 48.79 -33.22
CA GLY A 41 1.98 48.72 -31.91
C GLY A 41 1.35 49.61 -30.81
N ASN A 42 1.84 49.60 -29.56
CA ASN A 42 3.24 49.72 -29.13
C ASN A 42 3.59 48.71 -28.00
N GLN A 43 4.70 47.97 -28.11
CA GLN A 43 6.07 48.29 -27.64
C GLN A 43 6.30 48.15 -26.11
N ALA A 44 7.42 47.58 -25.63
CA ALA A 44 8.58 47.02 -26.34
C ALA A 44 9.47 46.10 -25.46
N LYS A 45 10.14 45.15 -26.15
CA LYS A 45 11.47 44.53 -25.87
C LYS A 45 11.66 43.72 -24.56
N ASP A 46 12.45 42.64 -24.54
CA ASP A 46 13.16 41.91 -25.62
C ASP A 46 13.24 40.40 -25.35
N GLN A 47 13.57 39.64 -26.41
CA GLN A 47 13.80 38.18 -26.48
C GLN A 47 15.15 37.79 -25.80
N GLY A 48 15.54 36.54 -25.52
CA GLY A 48 15.20 35.19 -26.04
C GLY A 48 16.48 34.55 -26.66
N THR A 49 16.66 33.24 -26.87
CA THR A 49 15.83 32.01 -26.67
C THR A 49 16.67 30.77 -27.05
N THR A 50 16.46 29.58 -26.41
CA THR A 50 16.62 28.19 -26.96
C THR A 50 18.01 27.69 -27.47
N SER A 51 18.37 26.39 -27.50
CA SER A 51 17.82 25.10 -26.97
C SER A 51 18.82 23.93 -27.19
N GLY A 52 18.91 22.97 -26.24
CA GLY A 52 19.49 21.61 -26.42
C GLY A 52 21.02 21.50 -26.61
N THR A 53 21.68 20.33 -26.59
CA THR A 53 21.34 18.93 -26.18
C THR A 53 22.59 18.05 -26.45
N GLU A 54 22.96 16.97 -25.74
CA GLU A 54 22.68 16.44 -24.38
C GLU A 54 23.71 15.29 -24.08
N THR A 55 23.78 14.73 -22.85
CA THR A 55 24.54 13.50 -22.42
C THR A 55 26.10 13.53 -22.50
N THR A 56 26.94 12.90 -21.63
CA THR A 56 26.75 12.06 -20.41
C THR A 56 27.99 12.05 -19.46
N LEU A 57 27.75 11.85 -18.15
CA LEU A 57 28.57 11.14 -17.11
C LEU A 57 29.90 11.68 -16.48
N ILE A 58 29.84 11.73 -15.13
CA ILE A 58 30.88 11.46 -14.07
C ILE A 58 31.99 12.50 -13.73
N ASP A 59 31.70 13.23 -12.64
CA ASP A 59 32.51 13.60 -11.46
C ASP A 59 34.06 13.72 -11.51
N LEU A 60 34.56 14.93 -11.18
CA LEU A 60 35.45 15.19 -10.01
C LEU A 60 35.50 16.72 -9.73
N GLY A 61 35.29 17.15 -8.48
CA GLY A 61 35.42 18.57 -8.07
C GLY A 61 36.86 19.01 -7.68
N PRO A 62 37.10 20.27 -7.25
CA PRO A 62 36.15 21.37 -6.97
C PRO A 62 36.47 22.72 -7.66
N THR A 63 35.68 23.77 -7.35
CA THR A 63 35.93 25.20 -7.64
C THR A 63 37.23 25.74 -6.96
N PRO A 64 37.88 26.85 -7.40
CA PRO A 64 37.24 28.08 -7.94
C PRO A 64 38.03 28.92 -9.01
N THR A 65 37.35 29.98 -9.51
CA THR A 65 37.87 31.30 -10.00
C THR A 65 39.27 31.42 -10.61
N ASP A 66 39.35 31.94 -11.85
CA ASP A 66 39.57 33.38 -12.11
C ASP A 66 39.19 33.74 -13.56
N SER A 67 39.40 35.00 -13.98
CA SER A 67 39.18 35.49 -15.36
C SER A 67 40.43 36.14 -15.96
N ASP A 68 40.84 35.73 -17.16
CA ASP A 68 41.20 36.66 -18.24
C ASP A 68 41.26 35.95 -19.60
N ASN A 69 41.37 36.72 -20.69
CA ASN A 69 41.59 36.18 -22.04
C ASN A 69 43.06 35.76 -22.24
N ASP A 70 43.28 34.62 -22.89
CA ASP A 70 44.42 34.42 -23.78
C ASP A 70 43.97 33.71 -25.07
N VAL A 71 44.71 33.92 -26.16
CA VAL A 71 44.38 33.35 -27.48
C VAL A 71 45.02 31.98 -27.61
N ILE A 72 44.22 30.95 -27.85
CA ILE A 72 44.74 29.62 -28.21
C ILE A 72 44.90 29.55 -29.73
N GLU A 73 46.16 29.36 -30.13
CA GLU A 73 46.62 29.12 -31.49
C GLU A 73 46.26 27.66 -31.88
N PHE A 74 45.68 27.43 -33.06
CA PHE A 74 45.27 26.10 -33.50
C PHE A 74 46.50 25.32 -34.00
N ALA A 75 47.13 24.56 -33.09
CA ALA A 75 48.16 23.58 -33.39
C ALA A 75 47.68 22.19 -32.96
N TYR A 76 47.99 21.17 -33.77
CA TYR A 76 47.70 19.78 -33.41
C TYR A 76 48.57 19.34 -32.21
N PRO A 77 48.08 18.44 -31.34
CA PRO A 77 48.84 18.01 -30.17
C PRO A 77 50.10 17.23 -30.58
N PRO A 78 51.22 17.40 -29.86
CA PRO A 78 52.44 16.64 -30.12
C PRO A 78 52.30 15.18 -29.65
N CYS A 79 52.98 14.27 -30.34
CA CYS A 79 52.91 12.82 -30.16
C CYS A 79 54.31 12.18 -30.20
N GLU A 80 54.44 10.93 -29.71
CA GLU A 80 55.66 10.12 -29.91
C GLU A 80 55.37 8.86 -30.77
N THR A 81 54.11 8.44 -30.88
CA THR A 81 53.64 7.31 -31.69
C THR A 81 52.24 7.55 -32.25
N ASN A 82 51.87 6.81 -33.30
CA ASN A 82 50.51 6.82 -33.87
C ASN A 82 49.40 6.49 -32.86
N GLY A 83 49.70 5.76 -31.78
CA GLY A 83 48.74 5.40 -30.73
C GLY A 83 48.42 6.53 -29.76
N ASP A 84 49.18 7.63 -29.79
CA ASP A 84 48.95 8.82 -28.96
C ASP A 84 47.96 9.80 -29.61
N CYS A 85 47.53 9.53 -30.85
CA CYS A 85 46.61 10.35 -31.64
C CYS A 85 45.28 9.61 -31.85
N GLU A 86 44.13 10.24 -31.55
CA GLU A 86 42.82 9.62 -31.78
C GLU A 86 42.54 9.29 -33.26
N SER A 87 43.19 10.00 -34.18
CA SER A 87 43.16 9.72 -35.62
C SER A 87 43.95 8.48 -36.05
N GLY A 88 44.86 7.98 -35.20
CA GLY A 88 45.79 6.91 -35.53
C GLY A 88 47.03 7.34 -36.34
N TYR A 89 47.29 8.64 -36.53
CA TYR A 89 48.43 9.16 -37.30
C TYR A 89 49.22 10.22 -36.53
N CYS A 90 50.47 9.90 -36.20
CA CYS A 90 51.48 10.83 -35.69
C CYS A 90 52.48 11.12 -36.81
N ILE A 91 52.78 12.39 -37.08
CA ILE A 91 53.63 12.81 -38.20
C ILE A 91 54.93 13.41 -37.67
N ASP A 92 56.04 12.70 -37.92
CA ASP A 92 57.39 13.19 -37.64
C ASP A 92 57.78 14.30 -38.62
N TYR A 93 57.98 15.52 -38.11
CA TYR A 93 58.58 16.63 -38.85
C TYR A 93 60.06 16.75 -38.48
N GLU A 94 60.99 16.56 -39.43
CA GLU A 94 62.45 16.49 -39.16
C GLU A 94 63.08 17.75 -38.50
N ALA A 95 62.33 18.85 -38.39
CA ALA A 95 62.75 20.10 -37.76
C ALA A 95 61.84 20.57 -36.59
N GLY A 96 60.90 19.76 -36.13
CA GLY A 96 59.94 20.09 -35.06
C GLY A 96 59.70 18.94 -34.06
N PRO A 97 58.79 19.10 -33.10
CA PRO A 97 58.13 17.95 -32.48
C PRO A 97 57.24 17.24 -33.52
N SER A 98 57.01 15.95 -33.34
CA SER A 98 56.01 15.21 -34.11
C SER A 98 54.61 15.61 -33.66
N GLU A 99 53.68 15.81 -34.60
CA GLU A 99 52.31 16.30 -34.32
C GLU A 99 51.27 15.33 -34.88
N CYS A 100 50.12 15.21 -34.21
CA CYS A 100 49.01 14.40 -34.70
C CYS A 100 48.43 14.98 -36.00
N SER A 101 47.95 14.12 -36.90
CA SER A 101 47.36 14.51 -38.18
C SER A 101 46.05 13.76 -38.44
N GLU A 102 45.16 14.37 -39.22
CA GLU A 102 43.83 13.83 -39.56
C GLU A 102 43.79 13.36 -41.03
N ILE A 103 43.00 12.32 -41.31
CA ILE A 103 42.72 11.86 -42.68
C ILE A 103 41.95 12.94 -43.43
N CYS A 104 42.32 13.20 -44.68
CA CYS A 104 41.73 14.24 -45.52
C CYS A 104 41.38 13.71 -46.90
N ILE A 105 40.42 14.37 -47.57
CA ILE A 105 39.95 13.97 -48.91
C ILE A 105 40.12 15.12 -49.92
N GLU A 106 39.78 16.37 -49.56
CA GLU A 106 40.07 17.54 -50.40
C GLU A 106 40.59 18.80 -49.65
N ASN A 107 40.31 18.96 -48.36
CA ASN A 107 40.62 20.18 -47.61
C ASN A 107 41.23 19.88 -46.22
N CYS A 108 42.05 20.82 -45.75
CA CYS A 108 42.69 20.84 -44.42
C CYS A 108 42.56 22.26 -43.82
N PRO A 109 42.88 22.47 -42.53
CA PRO A 109 42.95 23.81 -41.94
C PRO A 109 43.99 24.71 -42.62
N ASP A 110 43.85 26.04 -42.48
CA ASP A 110 44.85 27.01 -42.97
C ASP A 110 46.27 26.66 -42.44
N GLU A 111 47.29 26.83 -43.29
CA GLU A 111 48.68 26.35 -43.13
C GLU A 111 48.92 24.82 -43.25
N TYR A 112 47.89 24.01 -43.54
CA TYR A 112 48.01 22.56 -43.81
C TYR A 112 47.45 22.20 -45.18
N MET A 113 48.04 21.18 -45.83
CA MET A 113 47.64 20.66 -47.13
C MET A 113 47.34 19.16 -47.06
N CYS A 114 46.38 18.70 -47.86
CA CYS A 114 46.06 17.27 -47.93
C CYS A 114 47.07 16.53 -48.81
N LYS A 115 47.73 15.49 -48.28
CA LYS A 115 48.86 14.82 -48.95
C LYS A 115 48.85 13.31 -48.71
N GLY A 116 48.97 12.53 -49.79
CA GLY A 116 49.11 11.08 -49.75
C GLY A 116 50.47 10.65 -49.20
N LEU A 117 50.47 9.76 -48.21
CA LEU A 117 51.66 9.09 -47.67
C LEU A 117 51.81 7.68 -48.25
N ASP A 118 53.03 7.34 -48.67
CA ASP A 118 53.42 5.99 -49.11
C ASP A 118 53.60 5.10 -47.88
N THR A 119 52.51 4.41 -47.49
CA THR A 119 52.46 3.49 -46.35
C THR A 119 52.88 2.06 -46.71
N PHE A 120 53.51 1.85 -47.88
CA PHE A 120 53.85 0.56 -48.48
C PHE A 120 52.66 -0.37 -48.79
N GLY A 121 51.45 0.19 -48.91
CA GLY A 121 50.29 -0.45 -49.54
C GLY A 121 50.27 -0.24 -51.08
N PRO A 122 49.24 -0.77 -51.78
CA PRO A 122 48.96 -0.40 -53.17
C PRO A 122 48.43 1.04 -53.28
N ASP A 123 47.67 1.48 -52.28
CA ASP A 123 46.96 2.76 -52.24
C ASP A 123 47.61 3.75 -51.26
N LEU A 124 47.42 5.05 -51.50
CA LEU A 124 47.99 6.13 -50.68
C LEU A 124 46.99 6.61 -49.62
N THR A 125 47.41 6.71 -48.37
CA THR A 125 46.58 7.31 -47.31
C THR A 125 46.79 8.82 -47.28
N PHE A 126 45.73 9.61 -47.49
CA PHE A 126 45.81 11.07 -47.52
C PHE A 126 45.58 11.66 -46.12
N VAL A 127 46.52 12.48 -45.64
CA VAL A 127 46.44 13.15 -44.33
C VAL A 127 46.86 14.62 -44.40
N CYS A 128 46.39 15.42 -43.44
CA CYS A 128 46.71 16.86 -43.35
C CYS A 128 48.13 17.08 -42.82
N VAL A 129 49.09 17.36 -43.71
CA VAL A 129 50.45 17.74 -43.34
C VAL A 129 50.63 19.25 -43.49
N LYS A 130 51.54 19.84 -42.72
CA LYS A 130 51.84 21.28 -42.82
C LYS A 130 52.31 21.65 -44.23
N ASP A 131 51.97 22.85 -44.72
CA ASP A 131 52.29 23.33 -46.08
C ASP A 131 53.81 23.55 -46.26
N VAL A 132 54.53 22.44 -46.43
CA VAL A 132 55.91 22.40 -46.90
C VAL A 132 55.90 22.37 -48.43
N SER A 133 56.61 23.33 -49.00
CA SER A 133 56.60 23.65 -50.43
C SER A 133 57.04 22.49 -51.32
N THR A 134 56.79 22.63 -52.63
CA THR A 134 57.17 21.61 -53.63
C THR A 134 58.28 22.11 -54.57
N PRO A 135 59.51 22.32 -54.07
CA PRO A 135 60.62 22.70 -54.93
C PRO A 135 60.89 21.59 -55.96
N CYS A 136 61.39 21.97 -57.14
CA CYS A 136 61.56 21.08 -58.31
C CYS A 136 60.28 20.58 -59.01
N LYS A 137 59.07 21.02 -58.64
CA LYS A 137 57.90 20.90 -59.51
C LYS A 137 58.10 21.75 -60.77
N SER A 138 57.82 21.24 -61.98
CA SER A 138 57.96 22.01 -63.23
C SER A 138 56.85 23.05 -63.40
N CYS A 139 57.20 24.26 -63.86
CA CYS A 139 56.29 25.41 -63.95
C CYS A 139 56.59 26.29 -65.18
N GLU A 140 55.68 27.20 -65.52
CA GLU A 140 55.92 28.33 -66.44
C GLU A 140 55.70 29.70 -65.77
N LEU A 141 54.87 29.76 -64.72
CA LEU A 141 54.55 30.94 -63.92
C LEU A 141 54.59 30.59 -62.41
N ASN A 142 54.81 31.58 -61.54
CA ASN A 142 54.85 31.36 -60.09
C ASN A 142 53.55 30.74 -59.54
N SER A 143 52.41 31.03 -60.17
CA SER A 143 51.08 30.46 -59.84
C SER A 143 50.96 28.95 -60.04
N ASP A 144 51.91 28.32 -60.72
CA ASP A 144 51.92 26.87 -60.94
C ASP A 144 52.54 26.12 -59.74
N CYS A 145 53.17 26.88 -58.84
CA CYS A 145 53.77 26.45 -57.58
C CYS A 145 52.75 26.63 -56.44
N GLY A 146 52.62 25.64 -55.56
CA GLY A 146 51.51 25.58 -54.61
C GLY A 146 51.65 26.53 -53.42
N GLY A 147 52.87 26.72 -52.92
CA GLY A 147 53.12 27.50 -51.71
C GLY A 147 52.95 29.01 -51.93
N SER A 148 52.43 29.70 -50.92
CA SER A 148 52.13 31.15 -50.98
C SER A 148 53.34 32.07 -51.23
N THR A 149 54.56 31.54 -51.09
CA THR A 149 55.85 32.22 -51.29
C THR A 149 56.76 31.54 -52.33
N ASP A 150 56.25 30.54 -53.06
CA ASP A 150 57.03 29.87 -54.11
C ASP A 150 57.12 30.71 -55.40
N GLU A 151 58.29 30.74 -56.02
CA GLU A 151 58.49 31.35 -57.34
C GLU A 151 58.91 30.33 -58.40
N CYS A 152 58.55 30.59 -59.65
CA CYS A 152 58.91 29.75 -60.79
C CYS A 152 60.26 30.21 -61.39
N VAL A 153 61.34 29.57 -60.95
CA VAL A 153 62.74 29.96 -61.23
C VAL A 153 63.42 29.04 -62.25
N GLU A 154 64.45 29.52 -62.93
CA GLU A 154 65.17 28.73 -63.94
C GLU A 154 66.35 27.97 -63.29
N ILE A 155 66.25 26.63 -63.21
CA ILE A 155 67.24 25.72 -62.62
C ILE A 155 67.68 24.72 -63.70
N GLY A 156 68.99 24.58 -63.93
CA GLY A 156 69.53 23.66 -64.94
C GLY A 156 69.16 23.96 -66.41
N GLY A 157 68.53 25.11 -66.71
CA GLY A 157 68.06 25.47 -68.05
C GLY A 157 66.62 25.07 -68.37
N ALA A 158 65.83 24.72 -67.35
CA ALA A 158 64.37 24.65 -67.41
C ALA A 158 63.76 25.31 -66.15
N LYS A 159 62.45 25.55 -66.16
CA LYS A 159 61.75 26.24 -65.06
C LYS A 159 61.18 25.27 -64.04
N PHE A 160 61.40 25.57 -62.77
CA PHE A 160 60.89 24.81 -61.64
C PHE A 160 60.54 25.72 -60.46
N CYS A 161 59.62 25.27 -59.63
CA CYS A 161 59.27 25.91 -58.38
C CYS A 161 60.45 25.90 -57.40
N ALA A 162 60.68 27.01 -56.71
CA ALA A 162 61.54 27.11 -55.55
C ALA A 162 61.07 28.23 -54.60
N THR A 163 61.06 27.91 -53.31
CA THR A 163 60.65 28.82 -52.23
C THR A 163 61.70 29.92 -52.02
N THR A 164 61.27 31.15 -51.73
CA THR A 164 62.18 32.24 -51.39
C THR A 164 62.81 32.07 -50.01
N CYS A 165 64.09 32.40 -49.86
CA CYS A 165 64.86 32.35 -48.60
C CYS A 165 65.83 33.54 -48.49
N GLU A 166 66.13 33.98 -47.27
CA GLU A 166 67.23 34.91 -46.97
C GLU A 166 68.47 34.21 -46.38
N SER A 167 68.32 33.01 -45.80
CA SER A 167 69.45 32.24 -45.25
C SER A 167 69.35 30.72 -45.45
N PHE A 168 70.48 30.00 -45.30
CA PHE A 168 70.53 28.54 -45.51
C PHE A 168 69.73 27.73 -44.46
N LEU A 169 69.38 28.32 -43.30
CA LEU A 169 68.56 27.64 -42.29
C LEU A 169 67.06 27.63 -42.64
N GLU A 170 66.65 28.31 -43.71
CA GLU A 170 65.25 28.37 -44.19
C GLU A 170 64.96 27.35 -45.30
N CYS A 171 65.88 26.42 -45.56
CA CYS A 171 65.74 25.36 -46.57
C CYS A 171 65.95 23.97 -45.93
N ASP A 172 65.21 22.96 -46.39
CA ASP A 172 65.34 21.57 -45.93
C ASP A 172 66.72 20.96 -46.21
N GLN A 173 67.05 19.86 -45.53
CA GLN A 173 68.38 19.20 -45.56
C GLN A 173 68.72 18.43 -46.87
N ALA A 174 68.39 19.02 -48.02
CA ALA A 174 68.96 18.73 -49.33
C ALA A 174 69.09 19.99 -50.23
N TYR A 175 68.78 21.18 -49.70
CA TYR A 175 68.59 22.42 -50.45
C TYR A 175 69.44 23.56 -49.87
N GLY A 176 70.22 24.21 -50.74
CA GLY A 176 70.96 25.42 -50.42
C GLY A 176 70.15 26.68 -50.77
N CYS A 177 70.20 27.69 -49.90
CA CYS A 177 69.66 29.02 -50.23
C CYS A 177 70.57 29.72 -51.25
N VAL A 178 70.24 29.63 -52.54
CA VAL A 178 71.05 30.11 -53.66
C VAL A 178 70.31 31.22 -54.41
N ASN A 179 70.95 32.39 -54.53
CA ASN A 179 70.37 33.62 -55.10
C ASN A 179 69.04 34.10 -54.47
N GLY A 180 68.70 33.62 -53.26
CA GLY A 180 67.46 33.95 -52.56
C GLY A 180 66.33 32.95 -52.73
N HIS A 181 66.61 31.75 -53.27
CA HIS A 181 65.66 30.64 -53.35
C HIS A 181 66.27 29.32 -52.87
N CYS A 182 65.46 28.43 -52.30
CA CYS A 182 65.89 27.09 -51.91
C CYS A 182 66.02 26.20 -53.16
N ILE A 183 67.26 26.02 -53.61
CA ILE A 183 67.64 25.21 -54.79
C ILE A 183 68.35 23.95 -54.27
N PRO A 184 68.15 22.76 -54.85
CA PRO A 184 68.89 21.56 -54.41
C PRO A 184 70.40 21.79 -54.35
N ASP A 185 71.10 21.18 -53.40
CA ASP A 185 72.58 21.24 -53.31
C ASP A 185 73.28 20.65 -54.56
N THR A 186 72.53 19.98 -55.44
CA THR A 186 72.96 19.47 -56.75
C THR A 186 72.79 20.47 -57.91
N GLU A 187 72.19 21.64 -57.67
CA GLU A 187 71.84 22.68 -58.65
C GLU A 187 70.95 22.20 -59.84
N SER A 188 70.26 21.05 -59.71
CA SER A 188 69.42 20.49 -60.78
C SER A 188 68.13 19.82 -60.30
N CYS A 189 67.00 20.23 -60.89
CA CYS A 189 65.69 19.57 -60.79
C CYS A 189 65.40 18.61 -61.98
N ILE A 190 66.28 18.58 -62.98
CA ILE A 190 66.18 17.67 -64.12
C ILE A 190 66.82 16.33 -63.71
N CYS A 191 66.21 15.20 -64.07
CA CYS A 191 66.81 13.89 -63.88
C CYS A 191 68.13 13.78 -64.66
N THR A 192 69.25 13.79 -63.91
CA THR A 192 70.61 13.60 -64.42
C THR A 192 71.27 12.40 -63.74
N ALA A 193 72.46 12.03 -64.20
CA ALA A 193 73.23 10.91 -63.63
C ALA A 193 73.62 11.11 -62.14
N ASP A 194 73.44 12.33 -61.62
CA ASP A 194 73.85 12.73 -60.27
C ASP A 194 72.69 12.62 -59.24
N ILE A 195 71.44 12.42 -59.71
CA ILE A 195 70.25 12.22 -58.85
C ILE A 195 69.49 10.91 -59.17
N VAL A 196 70.20 9.89 -59.65
CA VAL A 196 69.62 8.55 -59.92
C VAL A 196 69.02 7.96 -58.64
N GLY A 197 67.74 7.61 -58.70
CA GLY A 197 67.00 6.96 -57.61
C GLY A 197 66.05 7.89 -56.82
N THR A 198 66.01 9.19 -57.09
CA THR A 198 64.93 10.04 -56.56
C THR A 198 63.59 9.68 -57.23
N LYS A 199 62.49 9.87 -56.49
CA LYS A 199 61.11 9.71 -56.98
C LYS A 199 60.43 11.09 -57.06
N ARG A 200 59.40 11.22 -57.90
CA ARG A 200 58.42 12.32 -57.88
C ARG A 200 57.02 11.81 -58.21
N THR A 201 55.98 12.49 -57.72
CA THR A 201 54.58 12.14 -58.02
C THR A 201 54.17 12.48 -59.45
N CYS A 202 53.19 11.73 -59.95
CA CYS A 202 52.56 11.87 -61.26
C CYS A 202 51.08 11.40 -61.20
N GLU A 203 50.29 11.69 -62.22
CA GLU A 203 48.84 11.44 -62.26
C GLU A 203 48.37 10.87 -63.60
N ASN A 204 47.25 10.15 -63.60
CA ASN A 204 46.64 9.51 -64.77
C ASN A 204 45.10 9.61 -64.70
N THR A 205 44.52 10.46 -65.55
CA THR A 205 43.09 10.82 -65.55
C THR A 205 42.34 10.24 -66.75
N ASN A 206 41.12 9.77 -66.54
CA ASN A 206 40.18 9.42 -67.60
C ASN A 206 38.73 9.85 -67.28
N ASP A 207 37.74 9.34 -68.02
CA ASP A 207 36.32 9.68 -67.84
C ASP A 207 35.66 9.06 -66.58
N VAL A 208 36.39 8.22 -65.82
CA VAL A 208 35.93 7.58 -64.57
C VAL A 208 36.55 8.27 -63.35
N GLY A 209 37.87 8.47 -63.32
CA GLY A 209 38.57 9.11 -62.20
C GLY A 209 40.02 9.50 -62.50
N THR A 210 40.78 9.85 -61.45
CA THR A 210 42.21 10.24 -61.52
C THR A 210 43.03 9.50 -60.49
N CYS A 211 43.90 8.61 -60.95
CA CYS A 211 44.81 7.87 -60.09
C CYS A 211 46.18 8.54 -60.01
N TYR A 212 46.85 8.39 -58.87
CA TYR A 212 48.19 8.92 -58.62
C TYR A 212 49.26 7.83 -58.63
N GLY A 213 50.52 8.23 -58.83
CA GLY A 213 51.65 7.31 -58.89
C GLY A 213 52.99 8.04 -58.77
N VAL A 214 54.09 7.33 -59.03
CA VAL A 214 55.45 7.89 -58.92
C VAL A 214 56.30 7.56 -60.15
N GLU A 215 57.03 8.56 -60.64
CA GLU A 215 58.12 8.39 -61.59
C GLU A 215 59.46 8.31 -60.83
N THR A 216 60.36 7.42 -61.24
CA THR A 216 61.71 7.31 -60.67
C THR A 216 62.78 7.81 -61.63
N CYS A 217 63.75 8.60 -61.16
CA CYS A 217 64.84 9.09 -61.98
C CYS A 217 65.88 7.98 -62.21
N THR A 218 66.08 7.56 -63.47
CA THR A 218 67.12 6.59 -63.87
C THR A 218 68.37 7.26 -64.46
N GLY A 219 68.45 8.58 -64.33
CA GLY A 219 69.56 9.42 -64.79
C GLY A 219 69.55 9.61 -66.30
N ALA A 220 70.44 8.93 -67.02
CA ALA A 220 70.70 9.19 -68.44
C ALA A 220 69.54 8.84 -69.39
N ALA A 221 68.47 8.19 -68.90
CA ALA A 221 67.24 7.94 -69.64
C ALA A 221 66.10 8.90 -69.27
N GLY A 222 66.25 9.70 -68.20
CA GLY A 222 65.20 10.56 -67.64
C GLY A 222 64.42 9.91 -66.49
N TRP A 223 63.24 10.47 -66.22
CA TRP A 223 62.24 9.88 -65.35
C TRP A 223 61.56 8.70 -66.06
N GLU A 224 61.29 7.61 -65.35
CA GLU A 224 60.53 6.46 -65.86
C GLU A 224 59.03 6.80 -66.04
N ASP A 225 58.32 6.01 -66.85
CA ASP A 225 56.89 6.18 -67.09
C ASP A 225 56.09 6.13 -65.77
N CYS A 226 55.09 7.00 -65.64
CA CYS A 226 54.26 7.11 -64.44
C CYS A 226 53.58 5.78 -64.06
N THR A 227 53.70 5.36 -62.79
CA THR A 227 53.12 4.10 -62.30
C THR A 227 51.62 4.17 -61.98
N ALA A 228 50.97 5.32 -62.17
CA ALA A 228 49.56 5.49 -61.85
C ALA A 228 48.67 4.59 -62.75
N PRO A 229 47.79 3.75 -62.16
CA PRO A 229 46.83 2.97 -62.94
C PRO A 229 45.84 3.88 -63.68
N ALA A 230 45.03 3.30 -64.56
CA ALA A 230 43.96 4.03 -65.24
C ALA A 230 42.62 3.62 -64.62
N ALA A 231 41.91 4.57 -64.01
CA ALA A 231 40.65 4.36 -63.29
C ALA A 231 39.63 3.51 -64.06
N THR A 232 38.99 2.55 -63.37
CA THR A 232 37.94 1.68 -63.92
C THR A 232 36.90 1.36 -62.85
N LEU A 233 35.62 1.33 -63.21
CA LEU A 233 34.51 1.00 -62.31
C LEU A 233 34.79 -0.21 -61.39
N GLU A 234 34.50 -0.02 -60.11
CA GLU A 234 34.71 -0.95 -59.00
C GLU A 234 34.29 -2.40 -59.27
N ILE A 235 35.12 -3.33 -58.80
CA ILE A 235 34.82 -4.74 -58.60
C ILE A 235 35.22 -5.15 -57.18
N CYS A 236 34.58 -6.19 -56.64
CA CYS A 236 34.84 -6.65 -55.27
C CYS A 236 36.21 -7.32 -55.18
N ASP A 237 37.26 -6.52 -54.99
CA ASP A 237 38.64 -6.96 -54.79
C ASP A 237 39.45 -6.15 -53.76
N GLY A 238 38.82 -5.18 -53.08
CA GLY A 238 39.42 -4.48 -51.94
C GLY A 238 40.49 -3.45 -52.32
N ILE A 239 40.39 -2.89 -53.52
CA ILE A 239 41.24 -1.83 -54.07
C ILE A 239 40.31 -0.74 -54.60
N ASP A 240 40.64 0.53 -54.41
CA ASP A 240 39.95 1.65 -55.08
C ASP A 240 40.28 1.62 -56.58
N ASN A 241 39.40 1.03 -57.41
CA ASN A 241 39.67 0.78 -58.83
C ASN A 241 39.44 2.02 -59.69
N ASP A 242 38.48 2.89 -59.32
CA ASP A 242 38.21 4.16 -60.03
C ASP A 242 38.90 5.40 -59.44
N CYS A 243 39.60 5.24 -58.31
CA CYS A 243 40.43 6.24 -57.65
C CYS A 243 39.62 7.44 -57.12
N ASN A 244 38.44 7.17 -56.54
CA ASN A 244 37.58 8.20 -55.93
C ASN A 244 37.82 8.41 -54.42
N GLY A 245 38.58 7.53 -53.78
CA GLY A 245 38.87 7.53 -52.34
C GLY A 245 38.08 6.50 -51.52
N ILE A 246 37.29 5.64 -52.16
CA ILE A 246 36.44 4.63 -51.50
C ILE A 246 36.52 3.29 -52.28
N SER A 247 37.16 2.28 -51.70
CA SER A 247 37.25 0.93 -52.27
C SER A 247 35.93 0.16 -52.20
N ASP A 248 35.67 -0.68 -53.20
CA ASP A 248 34.50 -1.58 -53.31
C ASP A 248 33.13 -0.85 -53.38
N ASP A 249 33.11 0.42 -53.77
CA ASP A 249 31.93 1.29 -53.91
C ASP A 249 31.01 0.90 -55.10
N GLY A 250 29.72 1.24 -55.02
CA GLY A 250 28.73 1.00 -56.11
C GLY A 250 28.40 -0.47 -56.43
N ILE A 251 28.99 -1.44 -55.74
CA ILE A 251 28.82 -2.87 -55.98
C ILE A 251 27.41 -3.35 -55.62
N SER A 252 26.88 -4.30 -56.39
CA SER A 252 25.54 -4.90 -56.19
C SER A 252 25.60 -6.16 -55.34
N ASP A 253 25.58 -6.00 -54.02
CA ASP A 253 25.53 -7.10 -53.05
C ASP A 253 24.08 -7.50 -52.67
N GLY A 254 23.92 -8.37 -51.67
CA GLY A 254 22.62 -8.74 -51.10
C GLY A 254 21.81 -9.82 -51.84
N ALA A 255 22.39 -10.49 -52.84
CA ALA A 255 21.76 -11.65 -53.50
C ALA A 255 21.66 -12.85 -52.54
N ILE A 256 20.57 -13.63 -52.60
CA ILE A 256 20.38 -14.80 -51.72
C ILE A 256 21.29 -15.96 -52.16
N CYS A 257 21.98 -16.57 -51.21
CA CYS A 257 22.79 -17.78 -51.35
C CYS A 257 22.42 -18.80 -50.26
N GLN A 258 23.04 -19.99 -50.28
CA GLN A 258 22.82 -21.03 -49.25
C GLN A 258 24.13 -21.75 -48.93
N ILE A 259 24.23 -22.25 -47.70
CA ILE A 259 25.36 -23.04 -47.19
C ILE A 259 24.85 -24.43 -46.85
N GLU A 260 25.22 -25.44 -47.65
CA GLU A 260 24.84 -26.85 -47.45
C GLU A 260 25.81 -27.57 -46.51
N ASN A 261 25.31 -28.30 -45.51
CA ASN A 261 26.14 -29.23 -44.73
C ASN A 261 26.30 -30.56 -45.52
N PRO A 262 27.53 -30.96 -45.93
CA PRO A 262 27.72 -32.11 -46.81
C PRO A 262 27.38 -33.48 -46.22
N ASN A 263 27.08 -33.56 -44.92
CA ASN A 263 26.84 -34.83 -44.20
C ASN A 263 25.36 -35.05 -43.87
N THR A 264 24.63 -33.99 -43.50
CA THR A 264 23.18 -34.04 -43.19
C THR A 264 22.32 -33.77 -44.43
N GLY A 265 22.73 -32.81 -45.27
CA GLY A 265 21.96 -32.32 -46.42
C GLY A 265 20.99 -31.17 -46.09
N THR A 266 21.05 -30.61 -44.88
CA THR A 266 20.38 -29.36 -44.52
C THR A 266 21.13 -28.14 -45.08
N SER A 267 20.46 -26.99 -45.21
CA SER A 267 21.00 -25.83 -45.93
C SER A 267 20.49 -24.49 -45.40
N CYS A 268 21.31 -23.78 -44.63
CA CYS A 268 20.97 -22.45 -44.11
C CYS A 268 21.00 -21.39 -45.23
N PRO A 269 20.07 -20.41 -45.24
CA PRO A 269 20.06 -19.31 -46.19
C PRO A 269 20.98 -18.16 -45.77
N GLY A 270 21.76 -17.64 -46.72
CA GLY A 270 22.65 -16.48 -46.53
C GLY A 270 22.47 -15.40 -47.59
N LYS A 271 23.26 -14.32 -47.49
CA LYS A 271 23.35 -13.24 -48.48
C LYS A 271 24.76 -13.14 -49.04
N GLN A 272 24.89 -12.74 -50.30
CA GLN A 272 26.18 -12.40 -50.87
C GLN A 272 26.64 -11.03 -50.36
N VAL A 273 27.79 -10.99 -49.70
CA VAL A 273 28.43 -9.79 -49.15
C VAL A 273 29.83 -9.65 -49.76
N CYS A 274 30.26 -8.42 -50.07
CA CYS A 274 31.60 -8.19 -50.58
C CYS A 274 32.64 -8.26 -49.44
N MET A 275 33.66 -9.09 -49.62
CA MET A 275 34.76 -9.30 -48.66
C MET A 275 36.11 -8.83 -49.24
N GLY A 276 36.10 -7.71 -49.97
CA GLY A 276 37.24 -7.14 -50.68
C GLY A 276 37.99 -8.17 -51.50
N VAL A 277 39.29 -8.35 -51.25
CA VAL A 277 40.19 -9.34 -51.89
C VAL A 277 39.68 -10.79 -51.93
N GLN A 278 38.65 -11.16 -51.14
CA GLN A 278 38.03 -12.48 -51.15
C GLN A 278 36.80 -12.59 -52.08
N GLY A 279 36.36 -11.49 -52.70
CA GLY A 279 35.19 -11.41 -53.55
C GLY A 279 33.85 -11.50 -52.80
N LEU A 280 32.77 -11.72 -53.55
CA LEU A 280 31.43 -11.93 -52.99
C LEU A 280 31.34 -13.31 -52.30
N GLN A 281 31.34 -13.31 -50.97
CA GLN A 281 31.16 -14.50 -50.12
C GLN A 281 29.70 -14.66 -49.70
N CYS A 282 29.29 -15.86 -49.29
CA CYS A 282 27.98 -16.09 -48.69
C CYS A 282 28.08 -15.86 -47.18
N ASP A 283 27.49 -14.77 -46.71
CA ASP A 283 27.32 -14.43 -45.30
C ASP A 283 26.03 -15.07 -44.78
N GLY A 284 26.17 -15.97 -43.81
CA GLY A 284 25.13 -16.81 -43.25
C GLY A 284 25.74 -17.96 -42.46
N ASP A 285 24.99 -18.51 -41.52
CA ASP A 285 25.50 -19.55 -40.63
C ASP A 285 25.66 -20.90 -41.34
N ALA A 286 26.57 -21.73 -40.85
CA ALA A 286 26.77 -23.09 -41.32
C ALA A 286 25.94 -24.06 -40.46
N PRO A 287 25.22 -25.04 -41.03
CA PRO A 287 24.38 -25.94 -40.25
C PRO A 287 25.19 -26.78 -39.23
N VAL A 288 24.86 -26.64 -37.95
CA VAL A 288 25.49 -27.32 -36.79
C VAL A 288 24.45 -28.02 -35.93
N GLU A 289 24.85 -28.95 -35.05
CA GLU A 289 23.90 -29.60 -34.11
C GLU A 289 23.22 -28.57 -33.21
N GLU A 290 21.90 -28.72 -33.01
CA GLU A 290 21.07 -27.81 -32.22
C GLU A 290 21.69 -27.46 -30.86
N SER A 291 21.67 -26.17 -30.54
CA SER A 291 22.13 -25.63 -29.28
C SER A 291 21.06 -24.73 -28.71
N CYS A 292 20.40 -25.22 -27.65
CA CYS A 292 19.37 -24.59 -26.79
C CYS A 292 19.35 -23.04 -26.74
N ASP A 293 18.95 -22.38 -27.83
CA ASP A 293 19.19 -20.94 -28.08
C ASP A 293 18.13 -20.24 -28.95
N GLY A 294 16.99 -20.90 -29.16
CA GLY A 294 15.77 -20.31 -29.72
C GLY A 294 15.79 -20.19 -31.25
N LYS A 295 16.65 -20.96 -31.91
CA LYS A 295 16.89 -20.90 -33.36
C LYS A 295 17.16 -22.30 -33.93
N ASP A 296 16.61 -22.52 -35.12
CA ASP A 296 16.97 -23.59 -36.06
C ASP A 296 18.47 -23.44 -36.44
N ASN A 297 19.38 -24.10 -35.71
CA ASN A 297 20.84 -24.07 -35.87
C ASN A 297 21.30 -25.07 -36.97
N ASP A 298 20.58 -26.20 -37.10
CA ASP A 298 20.77 -27.29 -38.06
C ASP A 298 20.08 -27.01 -39.42
N CYS A 299 19.13 -26.07 -39.48
CA CYS A 299 18.40 -25.67 -40.69
C CYS A 299 17.55 -26.80 -41.32
N ASP A 300 16.96 -27.66 -40.48
CA ASP A 300 15.94 -28.68 -40.79
C ASP A 300 14.52 -28.10 -40.86
N GLY A 301 14.25 -27.06 -40.05
CA GLY A 301 12.94 -26.40 -39.95
C GLY A 301 12.14 -26.72 -38.68
N VAL A 302 12.72 -27.42 -37.72
CA VAL A 302 12.34 -27.41 -36.30
C VAL A 302 13.24 -26.41 -35.54
N ILE A 303 13.03 -26.20 -34.24
CA ILE A 303 13.84 -25.35 -33.37
C ILE A 303 14.11 -26.14 -32.08
N ASP A 304 15.37 -26.19 -31.64
CA ASP A 304 15.82 -26.79 -30.38
C ASP A 304 15.34 -28.25 -30.17
N GLU A 305 15.27 -29.11 -31.20
CA GLU A 305 14.74 -30.46 -31.02
C GLU A 305 15.71 -31.43 -30.33
N GLY A 306 15.16 -32.27 -29.44
CA GLY A 306 15.93 -33.26 -28.68
C GLY A 306 16.41 -32.76 -27.31
N PHE A 307 16.22 -31.48 -26.99
CA PHE A 307 16.18 -30.97 -25.63
C PHE A 307 14.86 -31.35 -24.93
N THR A 308 14.74 -31.06 -23.63
CA THR A 308 13.50 -31.28 -22.87
C THR A 308 12.53 -30.09 -23.01
N ASP A 309 11.25 -30.44 -22.92
CA ASP A 309 10.03 -29.65 -23.18
C ASP A 309 9.06 -30.17 -22.10
N THR A 310 8.98 -29.45 -20.98
CA THR A 310 8.46 -29.98 -19.70
C THR A 310 6.94 -29.81 -19.55
N ASP A 311 6.37 -28.69 -19.99
CA ASP A 311 4.91 -28.47 -20.04
C ASP A 311 4.25 -29.09 -21.31
N GLY A 312 4.95 -29.11 -22.45
CA GLY A 312 4.46 -29.57 -23.76
C GLY A 312 4.05 -28.48 -24.76
N ASP A 313 4.35 -27.20 -24.49
CA ASP A 313 4.15 -26.05 -25.38
C ASP A 313 4.94 -26.20 -26.70
N LYS A 314 6.13 -26.84 -26.65
CA LYS A 314 7.17 -26.93 -27.70
C LYS A 314 8.17 -25.76 -27.76
N ILE A 315 8.37 -25.05 -26.67
CA ILE A 315 9.64 -24.39 -26.36
C ILE A 315 10.47 -25.38 -25.52
N ALA A 316 11.79 -25.35 -25.63
CA ALA A 316 12.67 -26.19 -24.80
C ALA A 316 12.99 -25.48 -23.47
N ASP A 317 13.10 -26.21 -22.35
CA ASP A 317 13.22 -25.65 -20.98
C ASP A 317 14.31 -24.57 -20.82
N CYS A 318 15.33 -24.62 -21.67
CA CYS A 318 16.47 -23.71 -21.70
C CYS A 318 16.18 -22.31 -22.27
N GLN A 319 15.09 -22.16 -23.01
CA GLN A 319 14.59 -20.92 -23.63
C GLN A 319 13.17 -20.60 -23.19
N ASP A 320 12.47 -21.57 -22.61
CA ASP A 320 11.17 -21.35 -21.98
C ASP A 320 11.33 -20.46 -20.75
N PRO A 321 10.60 -19.32 -20.65
CA PRO A 321 10.60 -18.51 -19.46
C PRO A 321 9.66 -19.01 -18.35
N ASP A 322 8.87 -20.08 -18.59
CA ASP A 322 7.78 -20.65 -17.76
C ASP A 322 7.77 -22.19 -17.97
N ILE A 323 8.81 -22.87 -17.47
CA ILE A 323 9.24 -24.24 -17.90
C ILE A 323 8.16 -25.33 -17.75
N ASP A 324 7.27 -25.20 -16.78
CA ASP A 324 6.24 -26.19 -16.43
C ASP A 324 4.80 -25.68 -16.64
N GLY A 325 4.64 -24.41 -17.04
CA GLY A 325 3.43 -23.89 -17.68
C GLY A 325 2.30 -23.48 -16.73
N ASP A 326 2.58 -23.14 -15.48
CA ASP A 326 1.56 -22.62 -14.55
C ASP A 326 1.23 -21.13 -14.76
N GLY A 327 2.16 -20.36 -15.33
CA GLY A 327 2.00 -18.93 -15.63
C GLY A 327 2.90 -17.98 -14.86
N ASP A 328 3.70 -18.46 -13.89
CA ASP A 328 4.80 -17.72 -13.31
C ASP A 328 6.12 -17.94 -14.08
N LEU A 329 7.00 -16.94 -14.06
CA LEU A 329 8.26 -17.01 -14.81
C LEU A 329 9.37 -17.62 -13.93
N ASN A 330 10.25 -18.45 -14.49
CA ASN A 330 11.36 -19.17 -13.80
C ASN A 330 12.30 -18.30 -12.91
N ALA A 331 12.22 -16.97 -13.02
CA ALA A 331 13.00 -16.01 -12.25
C ALA A 331 12.26 -15.44 -11.02
N ASN A 332 10.96 -15.71 -10.91
CA ASN A 332 10.04 -15.29 -9.84
C ASN A 332 9.36 -16.49 -9.16
N ASP A 333 9.19 -17.59 -9.88
CA ASP A 333 8.81 -18.88 -9.33
C ASP A 333 9.93 -19.47 -8.45
N CYS A 334 9.55 -20.25 -7.44
CA CYS A 334 10.43 -20.91 -6.49
C CYS A 334 10.73 -22.39 -6.82
N ALA A 335 10.02 -23.02 -7.76
CA ALA A 335 10.31 -24.39 -8.19
C ALA A 335 10.12 -24.64 -9.71
N PRO A 336 10.98 -24.09 -10.61
CA PRO A 336 10.72 -23.99 -12.07
C PRO A 336 10.82 -25.30 -12.89
N MET A 337 10.28 -26.41 -12.35
CA MET A 337 10.14 -27.75 -12.92
C MET A 337 8.98 -28.55 -12.23
N ASP A 338 8.14 -27.92 -11.41
CA ASP A 338 7.02 -28.50 -10.66
C ASP A 338 5.86 -27.49 -10.50
N ALA A 339 5.07 -27.32 -11.58
CA ALA A 339 3.82 -26.52 -11.68
C ALA A 339 2.67 -26.88 -10.68
N SER A 340 3.00 -27.54 -9.57
CA SER A 340 2.19 -27.57 -8.35
C SER A 340 2.66 -26.58 -7.28
N ILE A 341 3.79 -25.90 -7.51
CA ILE A 341 4.47 -24.97 -6.61
C ILE A 341 4.72 -23.65 -7.37
N HIS A 342 3.96 -22.59 -7.10
CA HIS A 342 3.99 -21.34 -7.88
C HIS A 342 3.31 -20.17 -7.15
N GLN A 343 3.43 -18.90 -7.61
CA GLN A 343 2.88 -17.77 -6.86
C GLN A 343 1.34 -17.79 -6.80
N GLY A 344 0.82 -17.95 -5.58
CA GLY A 344 -0.62 -18.05 -5.33
C GLY A 344 -1.23 -19.42 -5.66
N ALA A 345 -0.40 -20.48 -5.70
CA ALA A 345 -0.86 -21.84 -5.42
C ALA A 345 -1.56 -21.90 -4.04
N LEU A 346 -2.17 -23.05 -3.74
CA LEU A 346 -2.76 -23.29 -2.42
C LEU A 346 -1.80 -24.15 -1.59
N GLU A 347 -1.36 -23.63 -0.44
CA GLU A 347 -0.58 -24.40 0.54
C GLU A 347 -1.20 -25.76 0.84
N VAL A 348 -0.38 -26.79 0.72
CA VAL A 348 -0.64 -28.16 1.13
C VAL A 348 0.52 -28.56 2.03
N CYS A 349 0.20 -28.99 3.26
CA CYS A 349 1.20 -29.43 4.21
C CYS A 349 1.95 -30.66 3.67
N ASP A 350 3.11 -30.42 3.06
CA ASP A 350 3.90 -31.37 2.26
C ASP A 350 5.42 -31.12 2.35
N GLY A 351 5.85 -30.13 3.13
CA GLY A 351 7.23 -29.88 3.51
C GLY A 351 7.92 -28.91 2.56
N LYS A 352 7.15 -28.03 1.91
CA LYS A 352 7.61 -27.08 0.90
C LYS A 352 6.89 -25.74 1.04
N ASP A 353 7.51 -24.69 0.53
CA ASP A 353 6.82 -23.47 0.11
C ASP A 353 6.03 -23.85 -1.16
N ASN A 354 4.70 -24.02 -1.13
CA ASN A 354 3.93 -24.33 -2.35
C ASN A 354 3.55 -23.04 -3.11
N ASN A 355 3.36 -21.92 -2.41
CA ASN A 355 2.82 -20.69 -2.98
C ASN A 355 3.87 -19.59 -3.24
N CYS A 356 5.14 -19.89 -2.95
CA CYS A 356 6.32 -19.04 -3.09
C CYS A 356 6.31 -17.72 -2.27
N ILE A 357 5.68 -17.66 -1.09
CA ILE A 357 5.58 -16.44 -0.25
C ILE A 357 6.45 -16.42 1.02
N LEU A 358 7.61 -17.09 1.02
CA LEU A 358 8.62 -17.05 2.10
C LEU A 358 8.11 -17.67 3.42
N GLY A 359 7.43 -18.80 3.29
CA GLY A 359 7.17 -19.76 4.37
C GLY A 359 7.60 -21.16 3.95
N ILE A 360 7.28 -22.14 4.79
CA ILE A 360 7.16 -23.55 4.42
C ILE A 360 5.90 -24.01 5.13
N ASP A 361 4.92 -24.52 4.38
CA ASP A 361 3.60 -24.91 4.91
C ASP A 361 2.93 -23.77 5.75
N GLU A 362 3.04 -22.49 5.38
CA GLU A 362 2.60 -21.40 6.27
C GLU A 362 1.07 -21.21 6.34
N GLY A 363 0.58 -20.94 7.55
CA GLY A 363 -0.86 -20.91 7.83
C GLY A 363 -1.47 -22.28 8.19
N PHE A 364 -0.67 -23.36 8.15
CA PHE A 364 -0.91 -24.52 9.00
C PHE A 364 -0.51 -24.21 10.46
N LEU A 365 -0.76 -25.17 11.36
CA LEU A 365 -0.35 -25.04 12.77
C LEU A 365 1.11 -25.46 12.90
N ASP A 366 1.82 -24.77 13.80
CA ASP A 366 3.17 -25.06 14.30
C ASP A 366 3.04 -24.92 15.83
N THR A 367 3.18 -26.03 16.56
CA THR A 367 2.88 -26.13 18.01
C THR A 367 4.13 -25.95 18.87
N ASP A 368 5.27 -26.51 18.48
CA ASP A 368 6.55 -26.40 19.21
C ASP A 368 7.33 -25.11 18.88
N SER A 369 7.04 -24.47 17.74
CA SER A 369 7.75 -23.33 17.16
C SER A 369 9.17 -23.63 16.65
N ASP A 370 9.48 -24.87 16.25
CA ASP A 370 10.74 -25.21 15.57
C ASP A 370 10.81 -24.81 14.09
N ASN A 371 9.68 -24.34 13.52
CA ASN A 371 9.47 -23.95 12.12
C ASN A 371 9.21 -25.14 11.17
N LYS A 372 8.61 -26.22 11.68
CA LYS A 372 7.87 -27.24 10.91
C LYS A 372 6.38 -27.17 11.26
N ALA A 373 5.51 -27.50 10.31
CA ALA A 373 4.08 -27.58 10.58
C ALA A 373 3.65 -28.97 11.08
N ASN A 374 2.59 -29.01 11.91
CA ASN A 374 1.95 -30.17 12.59
C ASN A 374 1.36 -31.28 11.67
N CYS A 375 1.86 -31.37 10.44
CA CYS A 375 1.42 -32.31 9.42
C CYS A 375 2.58 -32.76 8.52
N VAL A 376 3.79 -32.27 8.77
CA VAL A 376 5.07 -32.68 8.17
C VAL A 376 6.16 -32.91 9.22
N ASP A 377 5.89 -32.59 10.48
CA ASP A 377 6.70 -33.05 11.60
C ASP A 377 6.59 -34.57 11.81
N GLU A 378 7.47 -35.09 12.67
CA GLU A 378 7.30 -36.40 13.30
C GLU A 378 7.16 -36.31 14.82
N ASP A 379 7.31 -35.13 15.45
CA ASP A 379 7.33 -34.92 16.92
C ASP A 379 6.66 -33.55 17.24
N ASP A 380 5.35 -33.44 16.93
CA ASP A 380 4.55 -32.19 16.83
C ASP A 380 4.65 -31.16 17.98
N ASP A 381 5.24 -31.48 19.15
CA ASP A 381 5.35 -30.60 20.32
C ASP A 381 6.74 -30.56 21.05
N ASP A 382 7.77 -31.23 20.51
CA ASP A 382 9.17 -31.37 21.04
C ASP A 382 9.29 -31.91 22.49
N ASP A 383 8.46 -32.88 22.90
CA ASP A 383 8.78 -33.71 24.08
C ASP A 383 9.77 -34.86 23.78
N GLY A 384 9.90 -35.25 22.51
CA GLY A 384 10.80 -36.31 22.05
C GLY A 384 10.13 -37.69 21.88
N VAL A 385 8.80 -37.75 21.86
CA VAL A 385 8.00 -38.95 21.54
C VAL A 385 7.12 -38.70 20.31
N ILE A 386 7.61 -39.17 19.15
CA ILE A 386 6.89 -39.06 17.88
C ILE A 386 5.38 -39.37 17.94
N ASP A 387 4.54 -38.57 17.28
CA ASP A 387 3.06 -38.57 17.36
C ASP A 387 2.38 -39.93 17.09
N THR A 388 3.06 -40.83 16.38
CA THR A 388 2.59 -42.20 16.14
C THR A 388 2.74 -43.15 17.34
N GLN A 389 3.42 -42.70 18.40
CA GLN A 389 3.64 -43.41 19.66
C GLN A 389 3.15 -42.62 20.88
N ASP A 390 3.08 -41.30 20.79
CA ASP A 390 2.44 -40.44 21.79
C ASP A 390 0.89 -40.58 21.83
N CYS A 391 0.24 -40.07 22.89
CA CYS A 391 -1.21 -40.09 23.08
C CYS A 391 -1.93 -38.73 23.00
N ALA A 392 -1.22 -37.60 23.08
CA ALA A 392 -1.78 -36.26 23.00
C ALA A 392 -0.83 -35.26 22.27
N PRO A 393 -0.49 -35.48 20.98
CA PRO A 393 0.74 -34.93 20.37
C PRO A 393 0.76 -33.43 20.05
N LEU A 394 -0.08 -32.64 20.70
CA LEU A 394 -0.12 -31.17 20.60
C LEU A 394 0.09 -30.54 21.99
N ASN A 395 0.75 -31.26 22.90
CA ASN A 395 0.86 -30.95 24.32
C ASN A 395 2.01 -31.75 24.99
N ASN A 396 3.24 -31.23 24.90
CA ASN A 396 4.51 -31.75 25.46
C ASN A 396 4.59 -31.96 26.98
N GLN A 397 3.45 -32.02 27.66
CA GLN A 397 3.30 -32.42 29.05
C GLN A 397 2.65 -33.81 29.17
N VAL A 398 2.06 -34.37 28.10
CA VAL A 398 1.22 -35.57 28.16
C VAL A 398 1.74 -36.64 27.20
N PHE A 399 2.74 -37.42 27.66
CA PHE A 399 3.45 -38.42 26.86
C PHE A 399 3.83 -39.72 27.59
N PRO A 400 3.97 -40.86 26.87
CA PRO A 400 4.22 -42.19 27.44
C PRO A 400 5.38 -42.30 28.45
N GLY A 401 5.04 -42.25 29.74
CA GLY A 401 5.98 -42.41 30.84
C GLY A 401 6.53 -41.10 31.44
N ASN A 402 5.84 -39.97 31.25
CA ASN A 402 6.06 -38.76 32.07
C ASN A 402 5.74 -39.00 33.57
N GLU A 403 5.98 -38.01 34.44
CA GLU A 403 5.57 -38.00 35.85
C GLU A 403 4.25 -37.22 36.00
N GLU A 404 3.21 -37.89 36.51
CA GLU A 404 1.86 -37.33 36.71
C GLU A 404 1.87 -36.01 37.48
N LEU A 405 1.06 -35.05 37.04
CA LEU A 405 0.83 -33.78 37.71
C LEU A 405 -0.63 -33.70 38.16
N CYS A 406 -0.83 -33.12 39.33
CA CYS A 406 -2.14 -33.05 39.97
C CYS A 406 -3.01 -31.96 39.31
N ASN A 407 -3.62 -32.26 38.16
CA ASN A 407 -4.32 -31.30 37.29
C ASN A 407 -5.50 -31.84 36.46
N GLY A 408 -5.76 -33.16 36.45
CA GLY A 408 -6.88 -33.77 35.71
C GLY A 408 -6.56 -34.31 34.31
N LEU A 409 -5.28 -34.46 33.97
CA LEU A 409 -4.78 -35.10 32.76
C LEU A 409 -4.24 -36.52 33.06
N ASP A 410 -3.82 -37.22 32.00
CA ASP A 410 -3.18 -38.55 32.02
C ASP A 410 -1.76 -38.38 31.49
N GLU A 411 -0.90 -37.61 32.20
CA GLU A 411 0.40 -37.19 31.66
C GLU A 411 1.27 -38.35 31.18
N ASN A 412 1.14 -39.54 31.77
CA ASN A 412 1.94 -40.69 31.37
C ASN A 412 1.26 -41.65 30.36
N CYS A 413 0.11 -41.24 29.79
CA CYS A 413 -0.62 -41.94 28.71
C CYS A 413 -1.05 -43.39 29.03
N ASN A 414 -1.46 -43.67 30.28
CA ASN A 414 -1.72 -45.02 30.77
C ASN A 414 -3.21 -45.35 31.03
N VAL A 415 -4.12 -44.46 30.64
CA VAL A 415 -5.59 -44.48 30.85
C VAL A 415 -6.02 -44.40 32.31
N LYS A 416 -5.28 -43.64 33.10
CA LYS A 416 -5.62 -43.19 34.46
C LYS A 416 -5.29 -41.68 34.56
N ILE A 417 -5.88 -41.00 35.53
CA ILE A 417 -5.76 -39.56 35.72
C ILE A 417 -5.33 -39.34 37.18
N ASP A 418 -4.36 -38.46 37.40
CA ASP A 418 -3.80 -38.08 38.71
C ASP A 418 -3.41 -39.26 39.62
N GLU A 419 -2.77 -40.32 39.11
CA GLU A 419 -2.56 -41.51 39.94
C GLU A 419 -1.45 -41.38 41.00
N GLY A 420 -1.71 -41.88 42.20
CA GLY A 420 -0.72 -41.88 43.29
C GLY A 420 -0.73 -40.62 44.14
N PHE A 421 -1.55 -39.63 43.79
CA PHE A 421 -1.95 -38.53 44.67
C PHE A 421 -2.96 -38.98 45.74
N GLY A 422 -3.47 -38.04 46.53
CA GLY A 422 -4.47 -38.30 47.57
C GLY A 422 -5.86 -38.56 46.98
N ASP A 423 -6.67 -39.28 47.75
CA ASP A 423 -8.10 -39.54 47.53
C ASP A 423 -8.68 -39.70 48.94
N LEU A 424 -9.32 -38.63 49.45
CA LEU A 424 -9.66 -38.46 50.87
C LEU A 424 -11.09 -38.93 51.21
N ASP A 425 -12.08 -38.72 50.33
CA ASP A 425 -13.45 -39.20 50.51
C ASP A 425 -13.68 -40.63 49.93
N ALA A 426 -12.86 -41.06 48.95
CA ALA A 426 -12.93 -42.30 48.17
C ALA A 426 -13.97 -42.36 47.03
N ASP A 427 -14.33 -41.24 46.39
CA ASP A 427 -15.13 -41.20 45.16
C ASP A 427 -14.37 -41.68 43.90
N SER A 428 -13.02 -41.64 43.93
CA SER A 428 -12.05 -41.94 42.86
C SER A 428 -11.59 -40.77 41.97
N ILE A 429 -11.79 -39.52 42.39
CA ILE A 429 -11.10 -38.31 41.91
C ILE A 429 -9.97 -37.96 42.91
N ALA A 430 -8.92 -37.25 42.48
CA ALA A 430 -7.79 -36.91 43.35
C ALA A 430 -7.96 -35.61 44.15
N ASP A 431 -7.40 -35.58 45.37
CA ASP A 431 -7.33 -34.51 46.40
C ASP A 431 -7.04 -33.06 45.93
N CYS A 432 -6.66 -32.89 44.67
CA CYS A 432 -6.14 -31.66 44.05
C CYS A 432 -7.01 -31.14 42.89
N ILE A 433 -7.89 -31.98 42.35
CA ILE A 433 -8.77 -31.69 41.20
C ILE A 433 -10.23 -31.97 41.49
N ASP A 434 -10.50 -32.79 42.51
CA ASP A 434 -11.81 -32.85 43.12
C ASP A 434 -12.15 -31.50 43.78
N SER A 435 -13.41 -31.11 43.64
CA SER A 435 -13.97 -29.85 44.13
C SER A 435 -14.59 -29.94 45.52
N ASP A 436 -14.71 -31.14 46.11
CA ASP A 436 -15.44 -31.45 47.35
C ASP A 436 -14.67 -32.54 48.15
N ILE A 437 -13.40 -32.27 48.49
CA ILE A 437 -12.40 -33.32 48.79
C ILE A 437 -12.57 -34.09 50.11
N ASP A 438 -13.67 -33.87 50.84
CA ASP A 438 -14.08 -34.72 51.96
C ASP A 438 -15.55 -35.20 51.89
N GLY A 439 -16.22 -34.97 50.75
CA GLY A 439 -17.51 -35.56 50.37
C GLY A 439 -18.74 -34.99 51.08
N ASP A 440 -18.66 -33.71 51.45
CA ASP A 440 -19.59 -32.97 52.31
C ASP A 440 -20.73 -32.28 51.54
N LEU A 441 -20.46 -31.94 50.26
CA LEU A 441 -21.28 -31.16 49.33
C LEU A 441 -21.16 -29.63 49.47
N ASP A 442 -20.15 -29.12 50.18
CA ASP A 442 -19.69 -27.72 50.13
C ASP A 442 -18.34 -27.63 49.40
N PRO A 443 -18.24 -26.94 48.24
CA PRO A 443 -17.00 -26.92 47.47
C PRO A 443 -15.79 -26.32 48.21
N ASN A 444 -14.58 -26.82 47.92
CA ASN A 444 -13.31 -26.40 48.55
C ASN A 444 -13.04 -24.87 48.55
N ASP A 445 -13.59 -24.14 47.58
CA ASP A 445 -13.46 -22.68 47.43
C ASP A 445 -14.46 -21.89 48.30
N SER A 446 -15.51 -22.53 48.82
CA SER A 446 -16.50 -21.95 49.73
C SER A 446 -16.43 -22.52 51.15
N ASP A 447 -15.99 -23.75 51.32
CA ASP A 447 -15.77 -24.35 52.64
C ASP A 447 -14.57 -23.74 53.38
N CYS A 448 -14.70 -23.60 54.69
CA CYS A 448 -13.67 -23.09 55.59
C CYS A 448 -12.76 -24.17 56.17
N ALA A 449 -13.08 -25.46 56.04
CA ALA A 449 -12.25 -26.56 56.53
C ALA A 449 -12.12 -27.77 55.57
N PRO A 450 -11.61 -27.62 54.31
CA PRO A 450 -11.83 -28.58 53.19
C PRO A 450 -11.10 -29.92 53.26
N LYS A 451 -10.86 -30.47 54.45
CA LYS A 451 -10.36 -31.82 54.73
C LYS A 451 -11.02 -32.40 56.00
N ASN A 452 -12.20 -31.92 56.37
CA ASN A 452 -13.00 -32.33 57.52
C ASN A 452 -14.51 -32.02 57.33
N SER A 453 -15.23 -32.96 56.71
CA SER A 453 -16.71 -33.04 56.48
C SER A 453 -17.61 -33.08 57.74
N THR A 454 -17.26 -32.25 58.73
CA THR A 454 -18.05 -31.91 59.91
C THR A 454 -18.06 -30.40 60.20
N ILE A 455 -17.32 -29.61 59.41
CA ILE A 455 -17.22 -28.14 59.46
C ILE A 455 -17.44 -27.68 58.03
N HIS A 456 -18.53 -26.94 57.78
CA HIS A 456 -18.99 -26.55 56.44
C HIS A 456 -20.18 -25.58 56.52
N ALA A 457 -20.54 -24.86 55.45
CA ALA A 457 -21.54 -23.78 55.53
C ALA A 457 -22.98 -24.22 55.85
N ALA A 458 -23.25 -25.52 55.94
CA ALA A 458 -24.52 -26.11 56.33
C ALA A 458 -24.53 -26.78 57.72
N ALA A 459 -23.43 -26.67 58.48
CA ALA A 459 -23.31 -27.15 59.85
C ALA A 459 -24.17 -26.34 60.85
N ASN A 460 -24.00 -26.61 62.15
CA ASN A 460 -24.57 -25.83 63.24
C ASN A 460 -23.47 -25.61 64.28
N GLU A 461 -23.33 -24.40 64.84
CA GLU A 461 -22.34 -24.16 65.89
C GLU A 461 -22.54 -25.06 67.11
N ILE A 462 -21.41 -25.56 67.59
CA ILE A 462 -21.23 -26.27 68.84
C ILE A 462 -20.14 -25.52 69.59
N CYS A 463 -20.40 -25.03 70.81
CA CYS A 463 -19.39 -24.28 71.55
C CYS A 463 -18.20 -25.16 71.94
N ASP A 464 -17.17 -25.16 71.09
CA ASP A 464 -15.89 -25.86 71.27
C ASP A 464 -14.68 -25.08 70.74
N GLY A 465 -14.88 -23.83 70.29
CA GLY A 465 -13.82 -22.92 69.87
C GLY A 465 -13.39 -23.06 68.41
N ILE A 466 -14.30 -23.57 67.56
CA ILE A 466 -14.10 -23.77 66.13
C ILE A 466 -15.33 -23.20 65.40
N ASP A 467 -15.13 -22.35 64.39
CA ASP A 467 -16.18 -21.98 63.42
C ASP A 467 -16.69 -23.27 62.75
N ASN A 468 -17.86 -23.78 63.13
CA ASN A 468 -18.38 -25.01 62.54
C ASN A 468 -19.13 -24.73 61.23
N ASN A 469 -19.78 -23.57 61.12
CA ASN A 469 -20.70 -23.21 60.04
C ASN A 469 -20.11 -22.27 58.97
N CYS A 470 -18.81 -22.01 59.02
CA CYS A 470 -18.06 -21.15 58.09
C CYS A 470 -18.60 -19.72 57.98
N SER A 471 -19.21 -19.16 59.04
CA SER A 471 -19.70 -17.77 59.04
C SER A 471 -18.62 -16.73 59.33
N ALA A 472 -17.38 -17.15 59.62
CA ALA A 472 -16.30 -16.35 60.18
C ALA A 472 -16.59 -15.79 61.58
N GLY A 473 -17.58 -16.36 62.28
CA GLY A 473 -17.69 -16.33 63.73
C GLY A 473 -16.99 -17.55 64.34
N ILE A 474 -16.60 -17.48 65.61
CA ILE A 474 -16.23 -18.68 66.39
C ILE A 474 -17.23 -18.72 67.53
N ASP A 475 -17.93 -19.85 67.68
CA ASP A 475 -19.02 -20.02 68.64
C ASP A 475 -20.06 -18.86 68.57
N GLU A 476 -20.44 -18.37 67.39
CA GLU A 476 -21.26 -17.16 67.31
C GLU A 476 -22.73 -17.41 67.70
N ASN A 477 -23.38 -16.37 68.23
CA ASN A 477 -24.66 -16.44 68.96
C ASN A 477 -24.61 -17.13 70.35
N PHE A 478 -23.45 -17.64 70.79
CA PHE A 478 -23.21 -17.88 72.21
C PHE A 478 -22.90 -16.55 72.93
N SER A 479 -22.73 -16.58 74.26
CA SER A 479 -22.38 -15.39 75.04
C SER A 479 -20.87 -15.16 75.01
N ASN A 480 -20.47 -13.89 74.97
CA ASN A 480 -19.19 -13.35 75.43
C ASN A 480 -19.54 -12.18 76.35
N THR A 481 -18.89 -12.04 77.51
CA THR A 481 -19.22 -11.02 78.53
C THR A 481 -18.21 -9.87 78.57
N ASP A 482 -16.92 -10.17 78.54
CA ASP A 482 -15.82 -9.21 78.70
C ASP A 482 -15.47 -8.40 77.42
N GLY A 483 -15.72 -8.98 76.24
CA GLY A 483 -15.33 -8.48 74.94
C GLY A 483 -13.97 -8.96 74.38
N ASP A 484 -13.28 -9.96 74.94
CA ASP A 484 -11.96 -10.40 74.41
C ASP A 484 -12.02 -11.23 73.11
N ALA A 485 -13.21 -11.74 72.78
CA ALA A 485 -13.59 -12.59 71.65
C ALA A 485 -13.52 -14.13 71.86
N LEU A 486 -13.41 -14.62 73.10
CA LEU A 486 -13.79 -15.99 73.49
C LEU A 486 -15.26 -16.06 73.94
N ALA A 487 -15.97 -17.16 73.70
CA ALA A 487 -17.31 -17.36 74.25
C ALA A 487 -17.24 -17.89 75.70
N ASN A 488 -18.18 -17.51 76.57
CA ASN A 488 -18.25 -17.93 77.99
C ASN A 488 -18.26 -19.47 78.22
N CYS A 489 -18.47 -20.26 77.17
CA CYS A 489 -18.46 -21.72 77.22
C CYS A 489 -17.11 -22.36 76.85
N ILE A 490 -16.14 -21.56 76.37
CA ILE A 490 -14.73 -21.93 76.17
C ILE A 490 -13.75 -21.08 76.98
N ASP A 491 -14.17 -19.92 77.50
CA ASP A 491 -13.42 -19.12 78.46
C ASP A 491 -13.34 -19.80 79.85
N SER A 492 -12.61 -19.16 80.76
CA SER A 492 -12.41 -19.56 82.15
C SER A 492 -12.26 -18.38 83.12
N ASP A 493 -12.37 -17.15 82.62
CA ASP A 493 -12.31 -15.87 83.36
C ASP A 493 -13.34 -14.93 82.68
N ASP A 494 -14.64 -15.28 82.77
CA ASP A 494 -15.76 -14.75 81.95
C ASP A 494 -15.86 -13.20 81.82
N ASP A 495 -15.34 -12.44 82.79
CA ASP A 495 -15.27 -10.97 82.78
C ASP A 495 -13.82 -10.40 82.82
N ASN A 496 -12.82 -11.29 82.75
CA ASN A 496 -11.38 -11.05 82.73
C ASN A 496 -10.81 -10.30 83.98
N ASP A 497 -11.42 -10.48 85.16
CA ASP A 497 -10.96 -9.90 86.43
C ASP A 497 -9.63 -10.48 86.96
N SER A 498 -9.19 -11.64 86.43
CA SER A 498 -8.07 -12.49 86.88
C SER A 498 -8.40 -13.46 88.04
N ILE A 499 -9.67 -13.65 88.38
CA ILE A 499 -10.22 -14.68 89.25
C ILE A 499 -11.20 -15.52 88.41
N LEU A 500 -10.82 -16.77 88.13
CA LEU A 500 -11.64 -17.70 87.35
C LEU A 500 -13.07 -17.83 87.93
N ASP A 501 -14.09 -17.90 87.06
CA ASP A 501 -15.53 -17.86 87.40
C ASP A 501 -16.02 -18.92 88.43
N ASN A 502 -15.21 -19.93 88.72
CA ASN A 502 -15.47 -20.93 89.76
C ASN A 502 -14.94 -20.58 91.17
N GLU A 503 -14.13 -19.53 91.31
CA GLU A 503 -13.67 -18.94 92.58
C GLU A 503 -14.17 -17.50 92.82
N ASP A 504 -14.79 -16.87 91.81
CA ASP A 504 -15.37 -15.51 91.83
C ASP A 504 -16.78 -15.44 92.48
N ASN A 505 -17.11 -14.28 93.07
CA ASN A 505 -18.43 -13.90 93.59
C ASN A 505 -19.27 -12.99 92.67
N CYS A 506 -18.78 -12.58 91.49
CA CYS A 506 -19.46 -11.68 90.56
C CYS A 506 -19.22 -12.01 89.06
N PRO A 507 -19.38 -13.27 88.58
CA PRO A 507 -18.67 -13.84 87.41
C PRO A 507 -19.06 -13.35 86.01
N LEU A 508 -19.55 -12.12 85.90
CA LEU A 508 -19.95 -11.44 84.67
C LEU A 508 -19.79 -9.90 84.78
N ASP A 509 -19.11 -9.36 85.81
CA ASP A 509 -19.18 -7.96 86.26
C ASP A 509 -17.85 -7.43 86.92
N PHE A 510 -16.68 -7.91 86.49
CA PHE A 510 -15.28 -7.49 86.78
C PHE A 510 -15.04 -6.86 88.17
N ASN A 511 -14.58 -7.63 89.16
CA ASN A 511 -14.32 -7.11 90.51
C ASN A 511 -13.06 -7.67 91.22
N PRO A 512 -11.82 -7.39 90.75
CA PRO A 512 -10.58 -8.09 91.18
C PRO A 512 -10.17 -7.98 92.66
N ASP A 513 -10.90 -7.20 93.47
CA ASP A 513 -10.74 -7.16 94.93
C ASP A 513 -11.74 -8.04 95.70
N GLN A 514 -12.65 -8.71 94.98
CA GLN A 514 -13.69 -9.62 95.46
C GLN A 514 -14.51 -8.98 96.59
N GLY A 515 -14.81 -7.69 96.43
CA GLY A 515 -15.59 -6.88 97.36
C GLY A 515 -16.97 -7.48 97.59
N ASP A 516 -17.31 -7.67 98.87
CA ASP A 516 -18.63 -8.11 99.36
C ASP A 516 -18.85 -7.41 100.71
N SER A 517 -19.47 -6.24 100.66
CA SER A 517 -19.62 -5.32 101.79
C SER A 517 -20.77 -5.71 102.72
N ASP A 518 -21.80 -6.35 102.19
CA ASP A 518 -23.05 -6.75 102.85
C ASP A 518 -22.97 -8.19 103.44
N LYS A 519 -22.27 -9.09 102.74
CA LYS A 519 -21.93 -10.48 103.10
C LYS A 519 -22.99 -11.53 102.79
N ASP A 520 -23.67 -11.39 101.65
CA ASP A 520 -24.57 -12.41 101.09
C ASP A 520 -23.91 -13.35 100.07
N GLY A 521 -22.76 -12.96 99.49
CA GLY A 521 -21.99 -13.74 98.53
C GLY A 521 -22.08 -13.28 97.06
N ILE A 522 -22.62 -12.09 96.80
CA ILE A 522 -22.57 -11.39 95.51
C ILE A 522 -21.54 -10.24 95.60
N GLY A 523 -20.86 -9.94 94.50
CA GLY A 523 -19.88 -8.85 94.44
C GLY A 523 -20.47 -7.43 94.54
N ASP A 524 -19.75 -6.52 95.20
CA ASP A 524 -20.06 -5.09 95.31
C ASP A 524 -20.12 -4.37 93.93
N ALA A 525 -19.62 -4.99 92.85
CA ALA A 525 -19.70 -4.48 91.48
C ALA A 525 -21.07 -4.76 90.84
N CYS A 526 -21.59 -5.98 91.01
CA CYS A 526 -22.92 -6.40 90.56
C CYS A 526 -24.06 -5.91 91.49
N ASP A 527 -23.78 -5.35 92.68
CA ASP A 527 -24.76 -4.65 93.55
C ASP A 527 -24.89 -3.13 93.25
N ILE A 528 -25.61 -2.80 92.18
CA ILE A 528 -25.64 -1.45 91.59
C ILE A 528 -26.61 -0.43 92.23
N LEU A 529 -26.15 0.82 92.34
CA LEU A 529 -26.94 2.02 92.73
C LEU A 529 -27.03 3.04 91.56
N GLU A 530 -28.21 3.64 91.34
CA GLU A 530 -28.56 4.31 90.07
C GLU A 530 -27.84 5.67 89.75
N PRO A 531 -27.55 5.96 88.46
CA PRO A 531 -26.91 7.20 87.99
C PRO A 531 -27.85 8.39 87.66
N GLY A 532 -27.26 9.54 87.30
CA GLY A 532 -27.96 10.82 87.06
C GLY A 532 -28.34 11.15 85.60
N PRO A 533 -29.06 12.26 85.36
CA PRO A 533 -29.56 12.64 84.04
C PRO A 533 -28.56 13.40 83.16
N LEU A 534 -28.60 13.12 81.85
CA LEU A 534 -27.75 13.71 80.79
C LEU A 534 -27.76 15.26 80.79
N SER A 535 -26.58 15.85 80.65
CA SER A 535 -26.32 17.30 80.66
C SER A 535 -25.49 17.82 79.48
N LYS A 536 -24.52 17.04 78.96
CA LYS A 536 -23.71 17.42 77.79
C LYS A 536 -23.45 16.27 76.81
N LEU A 537 -23.09 16.60 75.58
CA LEU A 537 -22.42 15.69 74.64
C LEU A 537 -20.95 16.08 74.44
N ASP A 538 -20.16 15.17 73.88
CA ASP A 538 -18.91 15.43 73.16
C ASP A 538 -18.88 14.61 71.85
N ILE A 539 -17.98 14.92 70.90
CA ILE A 539 -17.75 14.10 69.69
C ILE A 539 -16.38 13.44 69.79
N VAL A 540 -16.35 12.11 69.85
CA VAL A 540 -15.13 11.32 70.12
C VAL A 540 -14.83 10.29 69.03
N SER A 541 -13.58 9.80 68.99
CA SER A 541 -13.05 8.86 67.99
C SER A 541 -13.45 7.39 68.16
N ALA A 542 -13.84 6.98 69.36
CA ALA A 542 -14.22 5.61 69.72
C ALA A 542 -15.34 5.62 70.76
N ALA A 543 -16.12 4.55 70.79
CA ALA A 543 -17.26 4.40 71.71
C ALA A 543 -16.82 4.16 73.17
N GLY A 544 -17.80 4.06 74.08
CA GLY A 544 -17.55 3.55 75.44
C GLY A 544 -16.70 4.46 76.32
N ASN A 545 -16.67 5.76 76.02
CA ASN A 545 -15.78 6.76 76.64
C ASN A 545 -14.26 6.48 76.43
N LEU A 546 -13.89 5.65 75.46
CA LEU A 546 -12.49 5.34 75.12
C LEU A 546 -11.88 6.32 74.09
N GLY A 547 -12.71 7.08 73.37
CA GLY A 547 -12.26 8.01 72.33
C GLY A 547 -11.86 9.41 72.84
N GLU A 548 -10.89 10.04 72.16
CA GLU A 548 -10.54 11.45 72.36
C GLU A 548 -11.46 12.39 71.56
N SER A 549 -11.68 13.61 72.06
CA SER A 549 -12.50 14.63 71.41
C SER A 549 -11.92 15.06 70.05
N ILE A 550 -12.74 15.05 68.99
CA ILE A 550 -12.28 15.18 67.60
C ILE A 550 -11.82 16.61 67.25
N ALA A 551 -10.49 16.78 67.18
CA ALA A 551 -9.82 18.00 66.73
C ALA A 551 -9.92 18.22 65.20
N SER A 552 -9.27 19.29 64.70
CA SER A 552 -9.18 19.58 63.26
C SER A 552 -8.37 18.50 62.54
N LYS A 553 -8.82 18.05 61.36
CA LYS A 553 -8.22 16.92 60.63
C LYS A 553 -8.11 17.21 59.14
N ALA A 554 -6.93 17.01 58.57
CA ALA A 554 -6.74 16.97 57.12
C ALA A 554 -7.13 15.59 56.59
N LEU A 555 -7.80 15.54 55.44
CA LEU A 555 -8.32 14.33 54.79
C LEU A 555 -8.07 14.40 53.27
N VAL A 556 -8.02 13.26 52.62
CA VAL A 556 -8.07 13.15 51.14
C VAL A 556 -9.40 12.56 50.68
N VAL A 557 -9.77 12.77 49.42
CA VAL A 557 -10.94 12.12 48.81
C VAL A 557 -10.78 10.59 48.91
N GLY A 558 -11.80 9.92 49.43
CA GLY A 558 -11.80 8.50 49.78
C GLY A 558 -11.72 8.22 51.29
N ASP A 559 -11.18 9.14 52.10
CA ASP A 559 -11.02 8.95 53.54
C ASP A 559 -12.36 8.76 54.27
N LYS A 560 -12.36 7.85 55.25
CA LYS A 560 -13.49 7.59 56.16
C LYS A 560 -13.12 7.92 57.60
N VAL A 561 -14.05 8.54 58.33
CA VAL A 561 -13.89 8.89 59.75
C VAL A 561 -15.18 8.57 60.50
N THR A 562 -15.13 7.60 61.42
CA THR A 562 -16.22 7.31 62.35
C THR A 562 -16.23 8.32 63.50
N LEU A 563 -17.41 8.75 63.92
CA LEU A 563 -17.63 9.77 64.95
C LEU A 563 -18.73 9.30 65.91
N TYR A 564 -18.51 9.42 67.23
CA TYR A 564 -19.44 8.99 68.27
C TYR A 564 -19.89 10.17 69.15
N ALA A 565 -21.16 10.21 69.56
CA ALA A 565 -21.73 11.28 70.38
C ALA A 565 -21.82 10.87 71.86
N ALA A 566 -20.67 10.88 72.56
CA ALA A 566 -20.55 10.50 73.97
C ALA A 566 -21.39 11.41 74.89
N GLY A 567 -22.25 10.83 75.73
CA GLY A 567 -23.10 11.56 76.67
C GLY A 567 -22.60 11.57 78.11
N PHE A 568 -22.79 12.68 78.82
CA PHE A 568 -22.43 12.80 80.24
C PHE A 568 -23.47 13.56 81.07
N ASP A 569 -23.57 13.24 82.36
CA ASP A 569 -24.38 13.99 83.33
C ASP A 569 -23.76 15.36 83.71
N ASN A 570 -24.29 16.04 84.74
CA ASN A 570 -23.77 17.36 85.17
C ASN A 570 -22.59 17.26 86.15
N GLN A 571 -22.28 16.07 86.64
CA GLN A 571 -21.12 15.74 87.47
C GLN A 571 -19.92 15.30 86.61
N GLY A 572 -20.18 14.88 85.37
CA GLY A 572 -19.20 14.37 84.41
C GLY A 572 -19.17 12.85 84.29
N LEU A 573 -20.13 12.14 84.91
CA LEU A 573 -20.28 10.69 84.72
C LEU A 573 -20.77 10.41 83.30
N TYR A 574 -20.15 9.45 82.64
CA TYR A 574 -20.51 8.97 81.31
C TYR A 574 -21.83 8.18 81.34
N LEU A 575 -22.67 8.35 80.31
CA LEU A 575 -24.03 7.77 80.24
C LEU A 575 -24.29 6.99 78.93
N GLY A 576 -23.24 6.53 78.25
CA GLY A 576 -23.33 5.94 76.90
C GLY A 576 -23.46 6.97 75.78
N GLU A 577 -23.21 6.56 74.55
CA GLU A 577 -23.50 7.36 73.35
C GLU A 577 -24.99 7.74 73.29
N GLN A 578 -25.27 8.98 72.89
CA GLN A 578 -26.63 9.51 72.84
C GLN A 578 -27.05 9.79 71.41
N PRO A 579 -28.26 9.39 70.97
CA PRO A 579 -28.78 9.75 69.67
C PRO A 579 -28.77 11.27 69.45
N ALA A 580 -27.94 11.71 68.50
CA ALA A 580 -27.73 13.11 68.16
C ALA A 580 -28.06 13.36 66.69
N TYR A 581 -28.60 14.54 66.39
CA TYR A 581 -28.74 15.02 65.01
C TYR A 581 -27.40 15.57 64.54
N TRP A 582 -26.86 14.93 63.51
CA TRP A 582 -25.59 15.31 62.90
C TRP A 582 -25.82 16.33 61.79
N THR A 583 -25.01 17.39 61.77
CA THR A 583 -25.08 18.46 60.77
C THR A 583 -23.69 18.93 60.38
N VAL A 584 -23.52 19.41 59.14
CA VAL A 584 -22.26 20.00 58.66
C VAL A 584 -22.37 21.50 58.50
N GLY A 585 -21.29 22.22 58.81
CA GLY A 585 -21.16 23.66 58.58
C GLY A 585 -19.86 23.97 57.83
N GLY A 586 -19.97 24.50 56.62
CA GLY A 586 -18.84 24.71 55.70
C GLY A 586 -19.21 24.25 54.29
N THR A 587 -18.24 23.69 53.58
CA THR A 587 -18.40 23.10 52.23
C THR A 587 -18.12 21.60 52.17
N VAL A 588 -17.78 20.94 53.29
CA VAL A 588 -17.57 19.48 53.35
C VAL A 588 -18.86 18.69 53.06
N ASP A 589 -18.67 17.44 52.64
CA ASP A 589 -19.72 16.52 52.23
C ASP A 589 -20.80 16.27 53.30
N ALA A 590 -21.99 15.85 52.87
CA ALA A 590 -23.13 15.64 53.76
C ALA A 590 -22.99 14.38 54.63
N VAL A 591 -23.34 14.49 55.91
CA VAL A 591 -23.46 13.36 56.84
C VAL A 591 -24.87 12.73 56.78
N PRO A 592 -25.03 11.45 57.18
CA PRO A 592 -26.33 10.78 57.18
C PRO A 592 -27.41 11.53 57.98
N TYR A 593 -28.62 11.63 57.41
CA TYR A 593 -29.72 12.39 58.02
C TYR A 593 -30.56 11.53 58.98
N GLY A 594 -30.31 11.69 60.28
CA GLY A 594 -31.11 11.08 61.35
C GLY A 594 -30.51 11.32 62.74
N PRO A 595 -31.25 11.00 63.82
CA PRO A 595 -30.70 10.96 65.16
C PRO A 595 -29.97 9.62 65.38
N SER A 596 -28.64 9.65 65.48
CA SER A 596 -27.80 8.46 65.63
C SER A 596 -26.76 8.64 66.75
N PRO A 597 -26.40 7.59 67.52
CA PRO A 597 -25.29 7.64 68.47
C PRO A 597 -23.92 7.82 67.77
N SER A 598 -23.79 7.35 66.52
CA SER A 598 -22.57 7.47 65.71
C SER A 598 -22.86 7.64 64.23
N ILE A 599 -21.87 8.13 63.47
CA ILE A 599 -21.88 8.20 62.00
C ILE A 599 -20.50 7.90 61.42
N ILE A 600 -20.46 7.54 60.14
CA ILE A 600 -19.24 7.55 59.32
C ILE A 600 -19.33 8.76 58.38
N PHE A 601 -18.39 9.69 58.49
CA PHE A 601 -18.14 10.71 57.47
C PHE A 601 -17.21 10.12 56.41
N THR A 602 -17.55 10.30 55.12
CA THR A 602 -16.66 9.96 53.99
C THR A 602 -16.34 11.23 53.23
N ALA A 603 -15.06 11.50 52.99
CA ALA A 603 -14.61 12.62 52.17
C ALA A 603 -14.78 12.27 50.69
N LEU A 604 -15.67 13.00 49.98
CA LEU A 604 -15.99 12.75 48.58
C LEU A 604 -15.65 13.96 47.68
N THR A 605 -15.66 15.18 48.22
CA THR A 605 -15.41 16.41 47.46
C THR A 605 -14.13 17.11 47.92
N ALA A 606 -13.12 17.17 47.04
CA ALA A 606 -11.87 17.89 47.27
C ALA A 606 -12.04 19.41 47.38
N ASN A 607 -11.04 20.08 47.97
CA ASN A 607 -10.98 21.53 48.22
C ASN A 607 -12.10 22.06 49.14
N THR A 608 -12.68 21.19 49.97
CA THR A 608 -13.74 21.54 50.93
C THR A 608 -13.19 21.76 52.34
N ASN A 609 -13.87 22.58 53.14
CA ASN A 609 -13.56 22.75 54.57
C ASN A 609 -14.81 23.03 55.40
N GLY A 610 -14.83 22.55 56.65
CA GLY A 610 -16.00 22.69 57.53
C GLY A 610 -15.88 21.93 58.84
N MET A 611 -16.94 21.93 59.64
CA MET A 611 -17.03 21.23 60.93
C MET A 611 -18.30 20.39 60.99
N ILE A 612 -18.24 19.27 61.71
CA ILE A 612 -19.38 18.37 61.95
C ILE A 612 -19.89 18.64 63.36
N THR A 613 -21.22 18.73 63.53
CA THR A 613 -21.87 19.12 64.80
C THR A 613 -22.95 18.13 65.20
N ALA A 614 -22.84 17.59 66.41
CA ALA A 614 -23.76 16.67 67.05
C ALA A 614 -24.68 17.43 68.01
N THR A 615 -25.96 17.53 67.67
CA THR A 615 -26.99 18.20 68.47
C THR A 615 -27.86 17.17 69.18
N SER A 616 -27.93 17.23 70.52
CA SER A 616 -28.70 16.25 71.30
C SER A 616 -30.19 16.24 70.95
N THR A 617 -30.80 15.06 70.92
CA THR A 617 -32.27 14.90 70.87
C THR A 617 -32.97 15.38 72.15
N LYS A 618 -32.26 15.53 73.27
CA LYS A 618 -32.80 15.95 74.57
C LYS A 618 -32.63 17.46 74.79
N ALA A 619 -33.72 18.18 75.01
CA ALA A 619 -33.70 19.64 75.15
C ALA A 619 -32.98 20.10 76.43
N GLY A 620 -32.09 21.09 76.30
CA GLY A 620 -31.29 21.63 77.40
C GLY A 620 -29.87 21.05 77.52
N VAL A 621 -29.55 20.01 76.75
CA VAL A 621 -28.22 19.39 76.66
C VAL A 621 -27.33 20.19 75.70
N SER A 622 -26.07 20.42 76.06
CA SER A 622 -25.09 21.07 75.18
C SER A 622 -24.73 20.20 73.98
N SER A 623 -24.79 20.78 72.76
CA SER A 623 -24.26 20.21 71.52
C SER A 623 -22.73 20.29 71.47
N ALA A 624 -22.11 19.38 70.73
CA ALA A 624 -20.67 19.36 70.47
C ALA A 624 -20.36 19.49 68.97
N SER A 625 -19.15 19.95 68.65
CA SER A 625 -18.67 20.17 67.28
C SER A 625 -17.22 19.73 67.17
N THR A 626 -16.85 19.13 66.03
CA THR A 626 -15.46 18.80 65.70
C THR A 626 -14.63 20.07 65.49
N GLY A 627 -13.31 19.91 65.46
CA GLY A 627 -12.45 20.87 64.77
C GLY A 627 -12.72 20.91 63.27
N ILE A 628 -11.99 21.78 62.56
CA ILE A 628 -12.16 21.98 61.11
C ILE A 628 -11.56 20.79 60.36
N PHE A 629 -12.38 20.13 59.56
CA PHE A 629 -11.96 19.17 58.56
C PHE A 629 -11.62 19.92 57.26
N THR A 630 -10.55 19.49 56.58
CA THR A 630 -10.14 20.03 55.27
C THR A 630 -9.84 18.89 54.31
N VAL A 631 -10.54 18.82 53.19
CA VAL A 631 -10.36 17.75 52.18
C VAL A 631 -9.56 18.27 50.98
N SER A 632 -8.54 17.52 50.57
CA SER A 632 -7.83 17.71 49.29
C SER A 632 -7.90 16.45 48.42
N TYR A 633 -7.33 16.49 47.22
CA TYR A 633 -6.88 15.25 46.59
C TYR A 633 -5.63 14.73 47.29
N ALA A 634 -5.32 13.44 47.10
CA ALA A 634 -4.00 12.92 47.42
C ALA A 634 -2.98 13.44 46.39
N PRO A 635 -1.73 13.76 46.79
CA PRO A 635 -0.64 13.89 45.83
C PRO A 635 -0.37 12.52 45.22
N VAL A 636 -0.32 12.45 43.88
CA VAL A 636 0.00 11.23 43.14
C VAL A 636 1.32 11.46 42.41
N ASP A 637 2.32 10.62 42.67
CA ASP A 637 3.60 10.68 41.97
C ASP A 637 3.49 9.94 40.62
N PRO A 638 4.00 10.52 39.51
CA PRO A 638 3.88 9.95 38.17
C PRO A 638 4.80 8.75 38.00
N SER A 639 4.35 7.78 37.20
CA SER A 639 5.11 6.57 36.91
C SER A 639 6.23 6.84 35.91
N VAL A 640 7.44 6.37 36.26
CA VAL A 640 8.60 6.30 35.35
C VAL A 640 8.65 5.01 34.54
N LEU A 641 7.68 4.10 34.76
CA LEU A 641 7.52 2.83 34.05
C LEU A 641 6.73 3.02 32.74
N GLU A 642 6.42 1.92 32.05
CA GLU A 642 5.86 1.88 30.69
C GLU A 642 4.48 2.53 30.51
N ASN A 643 3.81 2.95 31.59
CA ASN A 643 2.50 3.62 31.51
C ASN A 643 2.59 5.04 30.90
N SER A 644 3.68 5.78 31.14
CA SER A 644 3.80 7.19 30.72
C SER A 644 4.25 7.28 29.26
N LEU A 645 3.40 7.82 28.38
CA LEU A 645 3.59 7.75 26.93
C LEU A 645 4.40 8.92 26.35
N ILE A 646 5.13 8.65 25.27
CA ILE A 646 5.75 9.65 24.39
C ILE A 646 5.23 9.37 22.97
N TYR A 647 4.76 10.40 22.26
CA TYR A 647 4.33 10.26 20.87
C TYR A 647 4.56 11.54 20.06
N SER A 648 4.49 11.44 18.73
CA SER A 648 4.60 12.58 17.81
C SER A 648 3.39 12.65 16.87
N ASP A 649 3.16 13.81 16.25
CA ASP A 649 2.07 13.96 15.28
C ASP A 649 2.43 13.47 13.86
N LYS A 650 3.73 13.27 13.55
CA LYS A 650 4.24 12.94 12.20
C LYS A 650 5.60 12.22 12.22
N THR A 651 5.89 11.50 11.14
CA THR A 651 7.25 11.25 10.66
C THR A 651 7.81 12.48 9.95
N GLU A 652 9.11 12.74 10.10
CA GLU A 652 9.77 13.99 9.71
C GLU A 652 10.57 13.83 8.40
N LEU A 653 10.78 14.94 7.69
CA LEU A 653 11.55 14.96 6.45
C LEU A 653 12.95 15.49 6.70
N ALA A 654 13.97 14.97 6.01
CA ALA A 654 15.36 15.41 6.10
C ALA A 654 15.63 16.79 5.44
N THR A 655 14.71 17.74 5.58
CA THR A 655 14.78 19.10 4.99
C THR A 655 15.57 20.09 5.84
N GLY A 656 15.75 19.78 7.14
CA GLY A 656 16.23 20.75 8.12
C GLY A 656 15.21 21.83 8.50
N THR A 657 13.95 21.73 8.05
CA THR A 657 12.93 22.80 8.21
C THR A 657 11.52 22.34 8.57
N GLU A 658 11.19 21.06 8.45
CA GLU A 658 9.89 20.55 8.94
C GLU A 658 9.80 20.59 10.47
N LEU A 659 8.56 20.61 10.97
CA LEU A 659 8.23 20.73 12.40
C LEU A 659 7.12 19.71 12.78
N THR A 660 7.49 18.79 13.67
CA THR A 660 6.54 17.95 14.42
C THR A 660 6.36 18.47 15.84
N THR A 661 5.25 18.12 16.48
CA THR A 661 5.06 18.31 17.92
C THR A 661 5.22 16.96 18.62
N VAL A 662 6.20 16.89 19.50
CA VAL A 662 6.36 15.80 20.47
C VAL A 662 5.42 16.07 21.64
N TYR A 663 4.72 15.03 22.09
CA TYR A 663 3.89 15.00 23.28
C TYR A 663 4.48 14.01 24.29
N VAL A 664 4.33 14.34 25.58
CA VAL A 664 4.62 13.44 26.70
C VAL A 664 3.41 13.47 27.63
N GLU A 665 2.93 12.31 28.01
CA GLU A 665 1.72 12.13 28.81
C GLU A 665 2.06 11.35 30.08
N LEU A 666 1.90 12.01 31.23
CA LEU A 666 2.24 11.45 32.54
C LEU A 666 1.01 10.86 33.21
N VAL A 667 1.11 9.56 33.52
CA VAL A 667 0.13 8.82 34.32
C VAL A 667 0.78 8.19 35.54
N ASP A 668 -0.02 7.81 36.52
CA ASP A 668 0.46 7.12 37.73
C ASP A 668 0.74 5.62 37.49
N ALA A 669 1.09 4.90 38.56
CA ALA A 669 1.34 3.46 38.50
C ALA A 669 0.08 2.61 38.19
N ALA A 670 -1.12 3.18 38.30
CA ALA A 670 -2.40 2.56 37.96
C ALA A 670 -2.96 3.02 36.59
N GLY A 671 -2.30 3.96 35.91
CA GLY A 671 -2.70 4.48 34.61
C GLY A 671 -3.64 5.70 34.65
N ALA A 672 -3.77 6.39 35.78
CA ALA A 672 -4.60 7.58 35.91
C ALA A 672 -3.86 8.89 35.57
N GLU A 673 -4.56 9.87 34.98
CA GLU A 673 -4.03 11.22 34.69
C GLU A 673 -3.52 11.94 35.94
N VAL A 674 -2.32 12.53 35.88
CA VAL A 674 -1.74 13.26 37.02
C VAL A 674 -1.95 14.78 36.91
N GLU A 675 -2.89 15.33 37.70
CA GLU A 675 -3.26 16.77 37.62
C GLU A 675 -2.12 17.74 38.03
N THR A 676 -1.12 17.32 38.81
CA THR A 676 -0.08 18.20 39.33
C THR A 676 1.05 18.45 38.32
N PRO A 677 1.53 19.70 38.13
CA PRO A 677 2.60 19.99 37.18
C PRO A 677 3.99 19.63 37.74
N PHE A 678 4.63 18.65 37.11
CA PHE A 678 6.04 18.28 37.28
C PHE A 678 6.97 19.05 36.33
N ASP A 679 8.27 19.03 36.64
CA ASP A 679 9.32 19.52 35.76
C ASP A 679 9.69 18.43 34.75
N VAL A 680 9.52 18.71 33.46
CA VAL A 680 9.66 17.74 32.36
C VAL A 680 10.63 18.26 31.31
N GLU A 681 11.73 17.53 31.12
CA GLU A 681 12.70 17.79 30.05
C GLU A 681 12.55 16.73 28.95
N ILE A 682 12.43 17.17 27.70
CA ILE A 682 12.40 16.29 26.51
C ILE A 682 13.78 16.34 25.83
N SER A 683 14.24 15.21 25.33
CA SER A 683 15.51 15.03 24.61
C SER A 683 15.29 14.30 23.29
N SER A 684 16.16 14.58 22.31
CA SER A 684 16.18 13.88 21.01
C SER A 684 17.62 13.58 20.59
N THR A 685 17.85 12.43 19.94
CA THR A 685 19.16 12.10 19.34
C THR A 685 19.40 12.77 17.99
N LEU A 686 18.36 13.15 17.25
CA LEU A 686 18.42 13.83 15.95
C LEU A 686 17.35 14.92 15.82
N GLY A 687 17.60 15.92 14.96
CA GLY A 687 16.79 17.13 14.91
C GLY A 687 17.08 18.10 16.06
N LEU A 688 16.31 19.18 16.14
CA LEU A 688 16.50 20.29 17.09
C LEU A 688 15.18 20.60 17.80
N LEU A 689 15.13 20.41 19.12
CA LEU A 689 13.98 20.83 19.93
C LEU A 689 13.92 22.37 20.02
N LEU A 690 12.74 22.94 19.77
CA LEU A 690 12.49 24.37 19.70
C LEU A 690 11.54 24.85 20.81
N GLY A 691 11.91 25.96 21.44
CA GLY A 691 11.15 26.56 22.54
C GLY A 691 11.28 25.78 23.85
N PRO A 692 10.62 26.22 24.93
CA PRO A 692 10.50 25.45 26.16
C PRO A 692 9.49 24.31 26.00
N VAL A 693 9.55 23.31 26.88
CA VAL A 693 8.44 22.36 27.09
C VAL A 693 7.24 23.14 27.66
N ILE A 694 6.03 22.82 27.18
CA ILE A 694 4.78 23.49 27.55
C ILE A 694 3.82 22.43 28.10
N SER A 695 3.45 22.53 29.39
CA SER A 695 2.35 21.75 29.96
C SER A 695 1.00 22.26 29.44
N LEU A 696 0.08 21.32 29.21
CA LEU A 696 -1.30 21.58 28.78
C LEU A 696 -2.32 21.41 29.92
N GLY A 697 -1.90 20.86 31.07
CA GLY A 697 -2.76 20.32 32.12
C GLY A 697 -2.96 18.80 31.97
N GLY A 698 -3.52 18.14 32.99
CA GLY A 698 -3.86 16.71 32.97
C GLY A 698 -2.67 15.78 32.67
N GLY A 699 -1.50 16.04 33.25
CA GLY A 699 -0.29 15.26 32.97
C GLY A 699 0.33 15.44 31.57
N VAL A 700 -0.29 16.19 30.65
CA VAL A 700 0.18 16.32 29.25
C VAL A 700 1.14 17.50 29.07
N TYR A 701 2.21 17.24 28.32
CA TYR A 701 3.28 18.18 27.95
C TYR A 701 3.56 18.11 26.46
N LYS A 702 4.12 19.19 25.89
CA LYS A 702 4.59 19.20 24.50
C LYS A 702 5.80 20.08 24.25
N GLN A 703 6.53 19.78 23.17
CA GLN A 703 7.57 20.64 22.60
C GLN A 703 7.61 20.44 21.07
N SER A 704 8.09 21.43 20.32
CA SER A 704 8.28 21.27 18.86
C SER A 704 9.66 20.70 18.57
N LEU A 705 9.73 19.70 17.69
CA LEU A 705 10.98 19.17 17.15
C LEU A 705 11.10 19.63 15.69
N GLN A 706 12.23 20.24 15.35
CA GLN A 706 12.62 20.56 13.99
C GLN A 706 13.47 19.41 13.43
N SER A 707 13.13 18.95 12.23
CA SER A 707 13.91 17.96 11.48
C SER A 707 15.38 18.36 11.29
N GLY A 708 16.25 17.35 11.17
CA GLY A 708 17.61 17.50 10.66
C GLY A 708 17.65 17.56 9.13
N SER A 709 18.79 17.92 8.55
CA SER A 709 19.04 17.88 7.10
C SER A 709 19.72 16.58 6.63
N VAL A 710 19.64 15.52 7.44
CA VAL A 710 20.28 14.21 7.22
C VAL A 710 19.28 13.14 7.67
N PRO A 711 19.02 12.08 6.88
CA PRO A 711 18.14 10.99 7.30
C PRO A 711 18.69 10.20 8.49
N GLY A 712 17.78 9.63 9.29
CA GLY A 712 18.11 8.79 10.46
C GLY A 712 16.96 8.72 11.45
N VAL A 713 17.04 7.80 12.42
CA VAL A 713 16.02 7.62 13.45
C VAL A 713 16.32 8.54 14.65
N ALA A 714 15.45 9.52 14.89
CA ALA A 714 15.47 10.31 16.12
C ALA A 714 14.82 9.49 17.24
N ILE A 715 15.58 9.22 18.31
CA ILE A 715 15.04 8.63 19.54
C ILE A 715 14.67 9.77 20.47
N ILE A 716 13.39 9.87 20.79
CA ILE A 716 12.82 10.85 21.69
C ILE A 716 12.65 10.22 23.08
N SER A 717 13.17 10.89 24.09
CA SER A 717 13.04 10.48 25.50
C SER A 717 12.69 11.67 26.39
N ALA A 718 12.17 11.39 27.58
CA ALA A 718 11.78 12.42 28.54
C ALA A 718 12.25 12.09 29.96
N GLN A 719 12.48 13.13 30.75
CA GLN A 719 12.83 13.04 32.16
C GLN A 719 11.80 13.80 33.01
N ILE A 720 11.40 13.22 34.14
CA ILE A 720 10.56 13.86 35.16
C ILE A 720 11.45 14.18 36.36
N ASN A 721 11.55 15.44 36.77
CA ASN A 721 12.40 15.89 37.89
C ASN A 721 13.89 15.41 37.81
N GLY A 722 14.40 15.12 36.61
CA GLY A 722 15.76 14.58 36.38
C GLY A 722 15.88 13.04 36.43
N GLN A 723 14.77 12.30 36.41
CA GLN A 723 14.75 10.84 36.27
C GLN A 723 14.11 10.43 34.93
N LEU A 724 14.77 9.54 34.19
CA LEU A 724 14.36 9.09 32.85
C LEU A 724 13.14 8.17 32.88
N ILE A 725 12.13 8.45 32.06
CA ILE A 725 11.01 7.53 31.77
C ILE A 725 11.54 6.37 30.92
N GLN A 726 11.10 5.13 31.17
CA GLN A 726 11.57 3.98 30.37
C GLN A 726 11.08 4.01 28.91
N ASN A 727 9.88 4.55 28.66
CA ASN A 727 9.37 4.73 27.30
C ASN A 727 10.19 5.73 26.49
N SER A 728 10.37 5.41 25.21
CA SER A 728 10.94 6.29 24.19
C SER A 728 10.19 6.13 22.88
N GLN A 729 10.12 7.20 22.09
CA GLN A 729 9.48 7.19 20.78
C GLN A 729 10.54 7.34 19.68
N THR A 730 10.51 6.49 18.68
CA THR A 730 11.28 6.67 17.44
C THR A 730 10.54 7.58 16.46
N ILE A 731 11.23 8.53 15.85
CA ILE A 731 10.73 9.33 14.73
C ILE A 731 11.73 9.18 13.58
N ASP A 732 11.29 8.58 12.49
CA ASP A 732 12.07 8.56 11.26
C ASP A 732 12.19 9.99 10.71
N ILE A 733 13.42 10.43 10.46
CA ILE A 733 13.75 11.57 9.61
C ILE A 733 14.20 10.99 8.27
N ILE A 734 13.47 11.24 7.19
CA ILE A 734 13.68 10.58 5.88
C ILE A 734 13.96 11.51 4.71
N GLU A 735 14.79 11.06 3.76
CA GLU A 735 14.79 11.61 2.40
C GLU A 735 13.69 10.95 1.59
N LEU A 736 12.63 11.70 1.28
CA LEU A 736 11.64 11.30 0.28
C LEU A 736 12.10 11.75 -1.12
N ILE A 737 11.84 10.90 -2.11
CA ILE A 737 11.96 11.30 -3.52
C ILE A 737 10.82 12.26 -3.86
N ASP A 738 11.07 13.57 -3.79
CA ASP A 738 10.14 14.58 -4.31
C ASP A 738 10.15 14.56 -5.84
N LEU A 739 9.17 13.86 -6.42
CA LEU A 739 9.06 13.65 -7.87
C LEU A 739 9.00 14.98 -8.63
N ALA A 740 8.18 15.92 -8.14
CA ALA A 740 7.97 17.20 -8.78
C ALA A 740 9.24 18.08 -8.75
N LYS A 741 9.99 18.08 -7.63
CA LYS A 741 11.29 18.78 -7.55
C LYS A 741 12.38 18.12 -8.41
N LYS A 742 12.35 16.79 -8.59
CA LYS A 742 13.25 16.06 -9.51
C LYS A 742 12.79 16.12 -10.99
N GLY A 743 11.77 16.92 -11.32
CA GLY A 743 11.25 17.10 -12.68
C GLY A 743 10.41 15.94 -13.23
N ILE A 744 10.17 14.92 -12.41
CA ILE A 744 9.38 13.74 -12.76
C ILE A 744 7.91 14.12 -12.70
N SER A 745 7.20 13.97 -13.82
CA SER A 745 5.76 14.25 -13.95
C SER A 745 4.92 13.00 -14.26
N LYS A 746 5.57 11.86 -14.49
CA LYS A 746 4.93 10.60 -14.86
C LYS A 746 5.67 9.39 -14.29
N ILE A 747 4.90 8.44 -13.75
CA ILE A 747 5.34 7.06 -13.49
C ILE A 747 4.45 6.12 -14.32
N ASP A 748 5.06 5.20 -15.05
CA ASP A 748 4.36 4.13 -15.77
C ASP A 748 5.24 2.88 -15.94
N CYS A 749 4.72 1.90 -16.67
CA CYS A 749 5.36 0.61 -16.93
C CYS A 749 6.75 0.69 -17.57
N THR A 750 7.22 1.85 -18.05
CA THR A 750 8.58 2.05 -18.59
C THR A 750 9.59 2.56 -17.56
N ASN A 751 9.15 3.04 -16.39
CA ASN A 751 10.04 3.65 -15.39
C ASN A 751 9.73 3.35 -13.92
N TYR A 752 8.66 2.61 -13.59
CA TYR A 752 8.22 2.36 -12.21
C TYR A 752 9.30 1.72 -11.31
N GLN A 753 10.12 0.81 -11.85
CA GLN A 753 11.25 0.16 -11.18
C GLN A 753 12.25 1.17 -10.55
N GLN A 754 12.33 2.39 -11.07
CA GLN A 754 13.17 3.46 -10.50
C GLN A 754 12.65 3.96 -9.14
N PHE A 755 11.38 3.71 -8.82
CA PHE A 755 10.65 4.15 -7.62
C PHE A 755 10.19 2.99 -6.73
N GLU A 756 10.44 1.75 -7.15
CA GLU A 756 9.92 0.54 -6.53
C GLU A 756 10.40 0.37 -5.09
N GLY A 757 9.45 0.19 -4.17
CA GLY A 757 9.69 0.13 -2.72
C GLY A 757 10.18 1.45 -2.08
N LYS A 758 10.31 2.53 -2.84
CA LYS A 758 10.93 3.79 -2.36
C LYS A 758 9.91 4.73 -1.75
N ASP A 759 10.40 5.49 -0.79
CA ASP A 759 9.67 6.52 -0.04
C ASP A 759 9.47 7.77 -0.93
N ILE A 760 8.22 8.10 -1.28
CA ILE A 760 7.82 9.09 -2.31
C ILE A 760 7.13 10.34 -1.72
N LEU A 761 7.53 11.52 -2.21
CA LEU A 761 6.88 12.81 -1.94
C LEU A 761 6.38 13.46 -3.24
N VAL A 762 5.26 14.18 -3.14
CA VAL A 762 4.81 15.11 -4.17
C VAL A 762 4.47 16.46 -3.55
N THR A 763 5.18 17.52 -3.96
CA THR A 763 4.86 18.91 -3.59
C THR A 763 4.71 19.82 -4.81
N GLY A 764 3.64 20.63 -4.85
CA GLY A 764 3.43 21.67 -5.87
C GLY A 764 3.22 21.18 -7.31
N GLY A 765 2.90 19.90 -7.55
CA GLY A 765 2.87 19.30 -8.88
C GLY A 765 1.68 18.39 -9.17
N THR A 766 1.52 18.01 -10.44
CA THR A 766 0.63 16.92 -10.87
C THR A 766 1.49 15.76 -11.35
N ILE A 767 1.30 14.57 -10.78
CA ILE A 767 1.98 13.34 -11.19
C ILE A 767 0.96 12.42 -11.86
N THR A 768 1.29 11.92 -13.04
CA THR A 768 0.50 10.94 -13.77
C THR A 768 1.04 9.53 -13.51
N ILE A 769 0.22 8.64 -12.96
CA ILE A 769 0.57 7.25 -12.65
C ILE A 769 -0.28 6.35 -13.53
N ASN A 770 0.33 5.51 -14.37
CA ASN A 770 -0.38 4.58 -15.25
C ASN A 770 0.10 3.13 -15.04
N THR A 771 -0.77 2.24 -14.56
CA THR A 771 -0.44 0.83 -14.27
C THR A 771 -0.97 -0.17 -15.30
N LYS A 772 -1.41 0.34 -16.46
CA LYS A 772 -1.98 -0.47 -17.54
C LYS A 772 -0.87 -1.18 -18.32
N GLY A 773 -0.43 -2.33 -17.81
CA GLY A 773 0.50 -3.25 -18.47
C GLY A 773 1.62 -3.81 -17.58
N CYS A 774 1.61 -3.53 -16.27
CA CYS A 774 2.72 -3.85 -15.35
C CYS A 774 2.27 -4.13 -13.90
N GLY A 775 1.04 -4.61 -13.71
CA GLY A 775 0.47 -4.81 -12.36
C GLY A 775 0.34 -3.52 -11.52
N PRO A 776 0.00 -3.61 -10.23
CA PRO A 776 0.07 -2.49 -9.29
C PRO A 776 1.53 -2.06 -9.05
N ILE A 777 1.80 -0.76 -8.99
CA ILE A 777 3.15 -0.27 -8.69
C ILE A 777 3.37 -0.23 -7.17
N THR A 778 4.45 -0.85 -6.69
CA THR A 778 4.77 -0.90 -5.25
C THR A 778 5.71 0.24 -4.86
N LEU A 779 5.30 1.08 -3.93
CA LEU A 779 6.08 2.17 -3.33
C LEU A 779 6.23 1.95 -1.81
N GLY A 780 7.11 2.72 -1.19
CA GLY A 780 7.14 2.88 0.27
C GLY A 780 6.02 3.82 0.74
N ARG A 781 6.35 4.77 1.62
CA ARG A 781 5.43 5.80 2.10
C ARG A 781 5.16 6.82 1.01
N LEU A 782 3.88 7.09 0.73
CA LEU A 782 3.42 8.04 -0.28
C LEU A 782 2.80 9.27 0.37
N ARG A 783 3.51 10.39 0.34
CA ARG A 783 3.05 11.69 0.88
C ARG A 783 2.72 12.66 -0.26
N VAL A 784 1.48 13.16 -0.30
CA VAL A 784 0.99 14.07 -1.35
C VAL A 784 0.51 15.36 -0.67
N LEU A 785 1.30 16.43 -0.81
CA LEU A 785 1.18 17.67 -0.03
C LEU A 785 0.96 18.91 -0.91
N ASN A 786 0.65 20.06 -0.31
CA ASN A 786 0.75 21.38 -0.96
C ASN A 786 0.05 21.52 -2.33
N ASN A 787 -1.28 21.31 -2.37
CA ASN A 787 -2.12 21.37 -3.59
C ASN A 787 -1.73 20.36 -4.71
N SER A 788 -0.92 19.36 -4.41
CA SER A 788 -0.50 18.37 -5.42
C SER A 788 -1.64 17.45 -5.84
N VAL A 789 -1.51 16.89 -7.04
CA VAL A 789 -2.50 16.00 -7.67
C VAL A 789 -1.84 14.71 -8.13
N LEU A 790 -2.32 13.56 -7.64
CA LEU A 790 -2.09 12.28 -8.33
C LEU A 790 -3.24 12.05 -9.33
N THR A 791 -2.91 11.54 -10.51
CA THR A 791 -3.89 11.24 -11.57
C THR A 791 -3.39 10.11 -12.45
N HIS A 792 -4.21 9.63 -13.40
CA HIS A 792 -3.77 8.82 -14.53
C HIS A 792 -4.15 9.49 -15.85
N ASP A 793 -3.74 8.96 -17.00
CA ASP A 793 -4.02 9.57 -18.31
C ASP A 793 -5.51 9.80 -18.63
N GLY A 794 -5.76 10.65 -19.62
CA GLY A 794 -7.09 11.03 -20.12
C GLY A 794 -7.98 9.87 -20.55
N CYS A 795 -9.29 10.09 -20.55
CA CYS A 795 -10.27 9.10 -20.99
C CYS A 795 -10.06 8.64 -22.43
N SER A 796 -10.19 7.32 -22.64
CA SER A 796 -10.00 6.68 -23.94
C SER A 796 -10.97 5.50 -24.14
N ALA A 797 -10.86 4.76 -25.24
CA ALA A 797 -11.60 3.52 -25.45
C ALA A 797 -11.09 2.36 -24.55
N THR A 798 -9.82 2.39 -24.15
CA THR A 798 -9.21 1.46 -23.18
C THR A 798 -8.38 2.27 -22.17
N PRO A 799 -9.01 2.86 -21.14
CA PRO A 799 -8.36 3.83 -20.26
C PRO A 799 -7.15 3.28 -19.51
N ASN A 800 -6.26 4.18 -19.08
CA ASN A 800 -5.27 3.85 -18.05
C ASN A 800 -5.93 3.83 -16.68
N ARG A 801 -5.28 3.18 -15.71
CA ARG A 801 -5.70 3.05 -14.32
C ARG A 801 -4.54 3.38 -13.38
N MET A 802 -4.84 3.70 -12.12
CA MET A 802 -3.84 3.90 -11.07
C MET A 802 -4.05 2.84 -9.99
N GLU A 803 -3.12 1.90 -9.87
CA GLU A 803 -3.07 0.86 -8.83
C GLU A 803 -1.75 0.98 -8.08
N LEU A 804 -1.81 1.12 -6.76
CA LEU A 804 -0.62 1.34 -5.92
C LEU A 804 -0.64 0.40 -4.73
N ASN A 805 0.48 -0.29 -4.48
CA ASN A 805 0.83 -0.77 -3.14
C ASN A 805 1.70 0.30 -2.47
N VAL A 806 1.44 0.64 -1.20
CA VAL A 806 2.22 1.63 -0.42
C VAL A 806 2.36 1.16 1.03
N SER A 807 3.44 1.50 1.74
CA SER A 807 3.54 1.21 3.18
C SER A 807 2.82 2.23 4.07
N GLU A 808 2.61 3.46 3.57
CA GLU A 808 1.72 4.45 4.19
C GLU A 808 1.15 5.38 3.10
N LEU A 809 -0.08 5.86 3.27
CA LEU A 809 -0.65 6.94 2.46
C LEU A 809 -0.92 8.19 3.33
N GLN A 810 -0.35 9.34 2.94
CA GLN A 810 -0.73 10.64 3.50
C GLN A 810 -1.21 11.60 2.41
N LEU A 811 -2.47 12.01 2.48
CA LEU A 811 -3.10 12.99 1.59
C LEU A 811 -3.51 14.24 2.38
N ASP A 812 -2.81 15.34 2.17
CA ASP A 812 -3.01 16.62 2.86
C ASP A 812 -4.38 17.27 2.57
N PRO A 813 -4.92 18.15 3.44
CA PRO A 813 -6.19 18.85 3.23
C PRO A 813 -6.32 19.65 1.92
N SER A 814 -5.19 20.05 1.32
CA SER A 814 -5.14 20.77 0.03
C SER A 814 -4.90 19.86 -1.17
N ALA A 815 -4.44 18.63 -0.96
CA ALA A 815 -4.02 17.71 -2.01
C ALA A 815 -5.18 16.85 -2.53
N SER A 816 -4.99 16.23 -3.68
CA SER A 816 -6.00 15.33 -4.25
C SER A 816 -5.42 14.13 -5.00
N ILE A 817 -6.21 13.06 -5.01
CA ILE A 817 -6.10 11.98 -5.99
C ILE A 817 -7.29 12.16 -6.94
N ASN A 818 -7.03 12.63 -8.15
CA ASN A 818 -8.06 13.07 -9.08
C ASN A 818 -8.03 12.26 -10.37
N VAL A 819 -8.95 11.31 -10.47
CA VAL A 819 -9.24 10.51 -11.66
C VAL A 819 -10.63 10.84 -12.24
N GLN A 820 -11.17 12.03 -11.94
CA GLN A 820 -12.45 12.50 -12.47
C GLN A 820 -12.41 12.58 -14.01
N GLY A 821 -13.41 11.98 -14.66
CA GLY A 821 -13.54 12.00 -16.12
C GLY A 821 -12.45 11.24 -16.88
N LYS A 822 -11.63 10.42 -16.20
CA LYS A 822 -10.51 9.67 -16.80
C LYS A 822 -10.87 8.24 -17.26
N GLY A 823 -12.12 7.80 -17.09
CA GLY A 823 -12.62 6.48 -17.47
C GLY A 823 -12.94 6.33 -18.96
N PHE A 824 -13.96 5.54 -19.30
CA PHE A 824 -14.30 5.30 -20.71
C PHE A 824 -14.73 6.58 -21.43
N TYR A 825 -14.25 6.73 -22.67
CA TYR A 825 -14.62 7.80 -23.57
C TYR A 825 -16.10 7.74 -23.97
N ALA A 826 -16.65 8.88 -24.41
CA ALA A 826 -18.04 9.00 -24.88
C ALA A 826 -18.43 7.88 -25.87
N GLY A 827 -19.55 7.22 -25.59
CA GLY A 827 -20.07 6.09 -26.36
C GLY A 827 -19.55 4.70 -25.95
N TYR A 828 -18.46 4.59 -25.19
CA TYR A 828 -17.90 3.33 -24.69
C TYR A 828 -18.31 3.04 -23.24
N SER A 829 -18.50 1.76 -22.90
CA SER A 829 -18.88 1.33 -21.55
C SER A 829 -18.56 -0.15 -21.31
N GLY A 830 -18.19 -0.48 -20.07
CA GLY A 830 -18.00 -1.85 -19.60
C GLY A 830 -16.70 -2.52 -20.06
N PRO A 831 -16.28 -3.63 -19.40
CA PRO A 831 -15.04 -4.34 -19.74
C PRO A 831 -15.03 -4.86 -21.19
N LEU A 832 -16.19 -5.23 -21.74
CA LEU A 832 -16.35 -5.68 -23.13
C LEU A 832 -16.40 -4.54 -24.17
N GLY A 833 -16.22 -3.27 -23.75
CA GLY A 833 -16.07 -2.13 -24.66
C GLY A 833 -17.23 -1.89 -25.64
N THR A 834 -18.46 -2.29 -25.30
CA THR A 834 -19.59 -2.39 -26.24
C THR A 834 -20.12 -1.02 -26.66
N GLY A 835 -19.46 -0.41 -27.64
CA GLY A 835 -19.70 0.96 -28.09
C GLY A 835 -20.96 1.14 -28.95
N ASN A 836 -22.13 1.31 -28.32
CA ASN A 836 -23.32 1.92 -28.93
C ASN A 836 -24.39 2.33 -27.87
N LEU A 837 -23.99 3.04 -26.81
CA LEU A 837 -24.98 3.61 -25.89
C LEU A 837 -25.97 4.55 -26.64
N PRO A 838 -27.29 4.47 -26.36
CA PRO A 838 -28.29 5.28 -27.05
C PRO A 838 -27.97 6.79 -27.00
N LYS A 839 -28.25 7.51 -28.11
CA LYS A 839 -27.84 8.91 -28.25
C LYS A 839 -28.38 9.79 -27.12
N GLY A 840 -27.46 10.31 -26.30
CA GLY A 840 -27.78 11.15 -25.16
C GLY A 840 -28.10 10.40 -23.85
N ALA A 841 -27.95 9.08 -23.79
CA ALA A 841 -28.11 8.29 -22.58
C ALA A 841 -26.91 8.41 -21.63
N GLY A 842 -27.14 8.25 -20.33
CA GLY A 842 -26.11 8.31 -19.30
C GLY A 842 -25.17 7.11 -19.33
N GLY A 843 -23.89 7.32 -19.03
CA GLY A 843 -22.99 6.22 -18.71
C GLY A 843 -23.46 5.45 -17.48
N SER A 844 -23.15 4.16 -17.40
CA SER A 844 -23.44 3.30 -16.23
C SER A 844 -22.17 2.61 -15.74
N HIS A 845 -22.06 2.45 -14.43
CA HIS A 845 -21.06 1.69 -13.68
C HIS A 845 -21.46 1.85 -12.21
N GLY A 846 -21.48 0.79 -11.39
CA GLY A 846 -22.13 0.86 -10.08
C GLY A 846 -23.65 1.00 -10.23
N GLY A 847 -24.12 2.24 -10.35
CA GLY A 847 -25.48 2.63 -10.66
C GLY A 847 -25.78 2.68 -12.17
N GLN A 848 -27.05 2.52 -12.50
CA GLN A 848 -27.57 2.71 -13.85
C GLN A 848 -27.73 4.21 -14.18
N GLY A 849 -27.13 4.64 -15.30
CA GLY A 849 -27.38 5.92 -15.95
C GLY A 849 -28.74 5.99 -16.64
N THR A 850 -29.35 7.17 -16.67
CA THR A 850 -30.71 7.32 -17.22
C THR A 850 -30.73 7.26 -18.76
N ALA A 851 -31.80 6.69 -19.31
CA ALA A 851 -32.01 6.52 -20.75
C ALA A 851 -33.52 6.48 -21.07
N SER A 852 -33.89 6.75 -22.32
CA SER A 852 -35.30 6.93 -22.71
C SER A 852 -36.02 5.67 -23.21
N LEU A 853 -35.31 4.58 -23.56
CA LEU A 853 -35.90 3.39 -24.19
C LEU A 853 -35.25 2.03 -23.83
N GLU A 854 -34.03 1.98 -23.29
CA GLU A 854 -33.31 0.73 -23.03
C GLU A 854 -32.62 0.76 -21.65
N GLN A 855 -32.54 -0.39 -20.99
CA GLN A 855 -31.91 -0.54 -19.68
C GLN A 855 -30.41 -0.80 -19.85
N ILE A 856 -29.57 0.02 -19.23
CA ILE A 856 -28.11 -0.05 -19.40
C ILE A 856 -27.53 -0.88 -18.26
N ALA A 857 -26.79 -1.94 -18.60
CA ALA A 857 -26.20 -2.85 -17.62
C ALA A 857 -25.12 -2.15 -16.77
N THR A 858 -25.16 -2.38 -15.46
CA THR A 858 -24.08 -2.05 -14.52
C THR A 858 -23.00 -3.14 -14.55
N TYR A 859 -21.86 -2.86 -13.93
CA TYR A 859 -20.69 -3.75 -13.83
C TYR A 859 -19.77 -3.31 -12.67
N GLY A 860 -18.63 -4.00 -12.51
CA GLY A 860 -17.67 -3.80 -11.42
C GLY A 860 -18.06 -4.55 -10.13
N ALA A 861 -17.07 -5.07 -9.40
CA ALA A 861 -17.26 -5.78 -8.13
C ALA A 861 -17.56 -4.80 -6.97
N LEU A 862 -18.12 -5.33 -5.86
CA LEU A 862 -18.43 -4.54 -4.67
C LEU A 862 -17.20 -4.26 -3.80
N ALA A 863 -16.56 -5.31 -3.28
CA ALA A 863 -15.44 -5.20 -2.34
C ALA A 863 -14.11 -4.76 -2.99
N GLN A 864 -13.85 -5.15 -4.25
CA GLN A 864 -12.66 -4.75 -5.02
C GLN A 864 -13.02 -4.05 -6.34
N PRO A 865 -13.52 -2.81 -6.31
CA PRO A 865 -13.88 -2.07 -7.50
C PRO A 865 -12.61 -1.59 -8.25
N ARG A 866 -12.24 -2.26 -9.34
CA ARG A 866 -11.12 -1.89 -10.24
C ARG A 866 -11.55 -1.42 -11.64
N HIS A 867 -12.79 -0.95 -11.81
CA HIS A 867 -13.42 -0.75 -13.12
C HIS A 867 -13.70 0.73 -13.46
N HIS A 868 -13.38 1.13 -14.70
CA HIS A 868 -13.67 2.49 -15.19
C HIS A 868 -15.17 2.75 -15.36
N GLY A 869 -15.60 3.96 -15.02
CA GLY A 869 -16.96 4.43 -15.30
C GLY A 869 -17.23 4.50 -16.81
N GLY A 870 -18.43 4.14 -17.23
CA GLY A 870 -18.86 4.23 -18.63
C GLY A 870 -19.00 5.68 -19.11
N GLY A 871 -18.64 5.95 -20.36
CA GLY A 871 -18.87 7.26 -20.99
C GLY A 871 -20.35 7.48 -21.32
N GLY A 872 -20.75 8.74 -21.52
CA GLY A 872 -22.11 9.10 -21.95
C GLY A 872 -22.34 8.83 -23.44
N GLY A 873 -23.58 8.48 -23.81
CA GLY A 873 -23.98 8.15 -25.19
C GLY A 873 -23.90 9.35 -26.15
N ALA A 874 -23.06 9.24 -27.18
CA ALA A 874 -22.66 10.35 -28.05
C ALA A 874 -23.75 10.76 -29.06
N GLY A 875 -24.20 12.01 -29.00
CA GLY A 875 -25.03 12.64 -30.04
C GLY A 875 -24.25 13.53 -31.00
N SER A 876 -24.78 13.69 -32.21
CA SER A 876 -24.03 14.20 -33.38
C SER A 876 -23.64 15.68 -33.36
N TYR A 877 -23.97 16.43 -32.30
CA TYR A 877 -23.67 17.87 -32.16
C TYR A 877 -23.34 18.29 -30.71
N SER A 878 -22.89 17.36 -29.86
CA SER A 878 -22.63 17.65 -28.44
C SER A 878 -21.54 16.75 -27.83
N VAL A 879 -20.74 17.32 -26.94
CA VAL A 879 -19.70 16.59 -26.19
C VAL A 879 -20.39 15.83 -25.07
N SER A 880 -20.22 14.51 -25.05
CA SER A 880 -20.74 13.66 -23.97
C SER A 880 -19.63 13.36 -22.98
N GLY A 881 -19.97 13.21 -21.70
CA GLY A 881 -18.98 13.08 -20.64
C GLY A 881 -18.27 11.74 -20.68
N CYS A 882 -16.94 11.74 -20.50
CA CYS A 882 -16.20 10.52 -20.13
C CYS A 882 -16.61 10.04 -18.73
N GLY A 883 -16.54 8.74 -18.47
CA GLY A 883 -16.74 8.20 -17.12
C GLY A 883 -15.57 8.51 -16.18
N GLY A 884 -15.70 8.17 -14.90
CA GLY A 884 -14.64 8.28 -13.91
C GLY A 884 -13.55 7.21 -14.07
N GLY A 885 -12.32 7.55 -13.69
CA GLY A 885 -11.17 6.64 -13.72
C GLY A 885 -11.15 5.60 -12.60
N VAL A 886 -9.98 5.03 -12.35
CA VAL A 886 -9.76 4.04 -11.28
C VAL A 886 -8.60 4.53 -10.41
N ALA A 887 -8.86 4.65 -9.10
CA ALA A 887 -7.85 4.87 -8.06
C ALA A 887 -7.93 3.72 -7.06
N SER A 888 -6.98 2.79 -7.14
CA SER A 888 -6.89 1.61 -6.30
C SER A 888 -5.62 1.69 -5.46
N ILE A 889 -5.75 1.67 -4.14
CA ILE A 889 -4.64 1.86 -3.21
C ILE A 889 -4.70 0.74 -2.16
N ASN A 890 -3.62 0.01 -2.03
CA ASN A 890 -3.44 -1.06 -1.05
C ASN A 890 -2.30 -0.65 -0.11
N VAL A 891 -2.60 -0.51 1.18
CA VAL A 891 -1.61 -0.13 2.18
C VAL A 891 -1.12 -1.39 2.88
N ILE A 892 0.10 -1.81 2.54
CA ILE A 892 0.73 -3.06 2.96
C ILE A 892 1.42 -2.92 4.34
N GLY A 893 1.76 -4.05 4.97
CA GLY A 893 2.60 -4.08 6.18
C GLY A 893 2.00 -3.38 7.40
N ASN A 894 0.75 -3.68 7.75
CA ASN A 894 -0.02 -3.06 8.85
C ASN A 894 -0.18 -1.52 8.76
N GLY A 895 0.12 -0.94 7.60
CA GLY A 895 0.22 0.51 7.39
C GLY A 895 -1.10 1.28 7.42
N LYS A 896 -0.95 2.60 7.35
CA LYS A 896 -2.01 3.60 7.62
C LYS A 896 -2.35 4.46 6.40
N ALA A 897 -3.64 4.74 6.22
CA ALA A 897 -4.17 5.70 5.26
C ALA A 897 -4.69 6.95 5.99
N SER A 898 -3.94 8.06 5.90
CA SER A 898 -4.27 9.37 6.47
C SER A 898 -4.81 10.29 5.36
N ILE A 899 -6.14 10.32 5.19
CA ILE A 899 -6.84 10.96 4.08
C ILE A 899 -7.57 12.22 4.56
N ASN A 900 -6.90 13.37 4.44
CA ASN A 900 -7.47 14.68 4.77
C ASN A 900 -7.84 15.50 3.53
N GLY A 901 -7.21 15.22 2.39
CA GLY A 901 -7.57 15.79 1.08
C GLY A 901 -8.77 15.10 0.41
N THR A 902 -8.78 15.11 -0.92
CA THR A 902 -9.91 14.57 -1.71
C THR A 902 -9.49 13.46 -2.66
N ILE A 903 -10.23 12.35 -2.69
CA ILE A 903 -10.09 11.29 -3.70
C ILE A 903 -11.34 11.31 -4.58
N THR A 904 -11.16 11.49 -5.88
CA THR A 904 -12.27 11.80 -6.80
C THR A 904 -12.18 10.96 -8.07
N ALA A 905 -13.21 10.15 -8.31
CA ALA A 905 -13.42 9.33 -9.51
C ALA A 905 -14.78 9.67 -10.16
N ASN A 906 -15.18 10.94 -10.12
CA ASN A 906 -16.49 11.37 -10.62
C ASN A 906 -16.59 11.26 -12.15
N GLY A 907 -17.81 11.07 -12.67
CA GLY A 907 -18.09 11.15 -14.10
C GLY A 907 -18.01 12.58 -14.63
N ALA A 908 -17.51 12.75 -15.86
CA ALA A 908 -17.50 14.06 -16.51
C ALA A 908 -18.92 14.47 -16.97
N PRO A 909 -19.24 15.78 -16.97
CA PRO A 909 -20.55 16.26 -17.41
C PRO A 909 -20.77 16.16 -18.92
N GLY A 910 -22.03 15.99 -19.32
CA GLY A 910 -22.46 16.15 -20.72
C GLY A 910 -22.67 17.63 -21.06
N ILE A 911 -22.10 18.09 -22.19
CA ILE A 911 -22.05 19.51 -22.56
C ILE A 911 -22.61 19.75 -23.98
N GLN A 912 -23.59 20.65 -24.07
CA GLN A 912 -24.09 21.18 -25.33
C GLN A 912 -23.14 22.27 -25.88
N VAL A 913 -22.49 21.98 -27.02
CA VAL A 913 -21.61 22.95 -27.71
C VAL A 913 -22.36 23.77 -28.77
N ASP A 914 -23.32 23.18 -29.49
CA ASP A 914 -24.16 23.90 -30.46
C ASP A 914 -25.50 24.34 -29.83
N GLN A 915 -25.67 25.64 -29.64
CA GLN A 915 -26.89 26.24 -29.08
C GLN A 915 -28.06 26.31 -30.07
N SER A 916 -27.84 26.03 -31.36
CA SER A 916 -28.83 26.14 -32.44
C SER A 916 -29.53 24.83 -32.80
N LYS A 917 -29.08 23.69 -32.25
CA LYS A 917 -29.57 22.34 -32.57
C LYS A 917 -30.11 21.59 -31.36
N SER A 918 -30.80 20.47 -31.61
CA SER A 918 -31.37 19.62 -30.55
C SER A 918 -30.25 18.97 -29.71
N PRO A 919 -30.28 19.11 -28.38
CA PRO A 919 -29.25 18.57 -27.48
C PRO A 919 -29.42 17.06 -27.31
N THR A 920 -28.35 16.29 -27.59
CA THR A 920 -28.31 14.83 -27.39
C THR A 920 -26.97 14.43 -26.76
N HIS A 921 -26.87 14.50 -25.44
CA HIS A 921 -25.62 14.17 -24.72
C HIS A 921 -25.88 13.50 -23.39
N GLY A 922 -25.14 12.42 -23.16
CA GLY A 922 -25.01 11.80 -21.85
C GLY A 922 -23.85 12.40 -21.08
N ALA A 923 -23.96 12.39 -19.75
CA ALA A 923 -22.80 12.47 -18.88
C ALA A 923 -22.22 11.07 -18.60
N GLY A 924 -20.96 10.97 -18.19
CA GLY A 924 -20.33 9.71 -17.83
C GLY A 924 -20.70 9.23 -16.43
N ALA A 925 -20.56 7.94 -16.16
CA ALA A 925 -20.74 7.37 -14.81
C ALA A 925 -19.55 7.69 -13.90
N GLY A 926 -19.75 7.54 -12.58
CA GLY A 926 -18.65 7.46 -11.63
C GLY A 926 -17.76 6.24 -11.89
N GLY A 927 -16.48 6.36 -11.54
CA GLY A 927 -15.46 5.33 -11.67
C GLY A 927 -15.35 4.44 -10.43
N SER A 928 -14.12 4.04 -10.11
CA SER A 928 -13.80 3.24 -8.92
C SER A 928 -12.81 3.94 -7.99
N ILE A 929 -13.07 3.82 -6.69
CA ILE A 929 -12.08 4.05 -5.62
C ILE A 929 -12.01 2.76 -4.78
N PHE A 930 -10.82 2.20 -4.61
CA PHE A 930 -10.55 1.08 -3.71
C PHE A 930 -9.45 1.49 -2.73
N ILE A 931 -9.67 1.27 -1.44
CA ILE A 931 -8.67 1.49 -0.39
C ILE A 931 -8.68 0.27 0.53
N SER A 932 -7.56 -0.46 0.55
CA SER A 932 -7.25 -1.48 1.54
C SER A 932 -6.21 -0.90 2.49
N ALA A 933 -6.45 -0.93 3.81
CA ALA A 933 -5.47 -0.48 4.82
C ALA A 933 -5.87 -0.89 6.23
N ASN A 934 -4.91 -1.25 7.08
CA ASN A 934 -5.15 -1.60 8.48
C ASN A 934 -5.79 -0.43 9.29
N MET A 935 -5.40 0.82 8.99
CA MET A 935 -5.96 2.02 9.64
C MET A 935 -6.42 3.05 8.60
N ILE A 936 -7.70 3.42 8.59
CA ILE A 936 -8.28 4.41 7.67
C ILE A 936 -8.79 5.64 8.45
N LEU A 937 -8.05 6.75 8.35
CA LEU A 937 -8.18 7.91 9.23
C LEU A 937 -8.22 9.21 8.43
N GLY A 938 -8.99 10.20 8.89
CA GLY A 938 -8.86 11.59 8.41
C GLY A 938 -10.16 12.38 8.27
N SER A 939 -10.05 13.56 7.64
CA SER A 939 -11.12 14.56 7.51
C SER A 939 -11.61 14.78 6.06
N GLY A 940 -11.04 14.04 5.11
CA GLY A 940 -11.22 14.21 3.67
C GLY A 940 -12.56 13.78 3.10
N THR A 941 -12.62 13.61 1.78
CA THR A 941 -13.78 13.07 1.05
C THR A 941 -13.39 12.08 -0.04
N LEU A 942 -14.25 11.09 -0.26
CA LEU A 942 -14.14 10.10 -1.34
C LEU A 942 -15.38 10.19 -2.21
N THR A 943 -15.23 10.46 -3.50
CA THR A 943 -16.38 10.71 -4.40
C THR A 943 -16.23 9.96 -5.72
N ALA A 944 -17.26 9.21 -6.10
CA ALA A 944 -17.38 8.60 -7.42
C ALA A 944 -18.81 8.80 -7.94
N ASP A 945 -19.27 10.04 -7.98
CA ASP A 945 -20.59 10.45 -8.45
C ASP A 945 -20.72 10.32 -9.98
N GLY A 946 -21.96 10.14 -10.43
CA GLY A 946 -22.33 10.23 -11.83
C GLY A 946 -22.28 11.68 -12.35
N GLY A 947 -21.73 11.87 -13.54
CA GLY A 947 -21.67 13.18 -14.18
C GLY A 947 -23.07 13.75 -14.43
N SER A 948 -23.20 15.07 -14.37
CA SER A 948 -24.47 15.78 -14.60
C SER A 948 -24.58 16.37 -16.00
N SER A 949 -25.80 16.45 -16.55
CA SER A 949 -26.03 17.03 -17.87
C SER A 949 -26.19 18.57 -17.81
N ILE A 950 -25.26 19.33 -18.40
CA ILE A 950 -25.21 20.79 -18.24
C ILE A 950 -26.16 21.52 -19.21
N LYS A 951 -26.79 22.60 -18.72
CA LYS A 951 -27.61 23.54 -19.49
C LYS A 951 -26.82 24.80 -19.85
N THR A 952 -26.71 25.10 -21.14
CA THR A 952 -26.13 26.35 -21.67
C THR A 952 -27.16 27.09 -22.55
N ASN A 953 -27.75 28.17 -22.00
CA ASN A 953 -28.58 29.19 -22.66
C ASN A 953 -29.23 28.82 -24.02
N CYS A 954 -30.31 28.05 -24.01
CA CYS A 954 -31.12 27.74 -25.19
C CYS A 954 -31.87 28.98 -25.72
N LYS A 955 -31.23 29.79 -26.58
CA LYS A 955 -31.86 30.95 -27.23
C LYS A 955 -32.80 30.52 -28.36
N GLY A 956 -34.10 30.66 -28.14
CA GLY A 956 -35.13 30.59 -29.19
C GLY A 956 -36.11 29.43 -29.12
N TRP A 957 -35.91 28.47 -28.21
CA TRP A 957 -36.85 27.36 -27.97
C TRP A 957 -37.55 27.54 -26.62
N SER A 958 -38.88 27.52 -26.59
CA SER A 958 -39.68 27.94 -25.42
C SER A 958 -39.69 26.95 -24.25
N THR A 959 -39.42 25.66 -24.50
CA THR A 959 -39.25 24.63 -23.46
C THR A 959 -38.00 23.78 -23.74
N CYS A 960 -36.92 23.95 -22.97
CA CYS A 960 -35.69 23.16 -23.15
C CYS A 960 -35.82 21.71 -22.60
N THR A 961 -36.94 21.07 -22.90
CA THR A 961 -37.44 19.78 -22.38
C THR A 961 -37.22 18.65 -23.39
N SER A 962 -36.04 18.60 -24.01
CA SER A 962 -35.65 17.47 -24.86
C SER A 962 -35.35 16.25 -23.96
N PRO A 963 -36.11 15.14 -24.06
CA PRO A 963 -35.94 13.94 -23.21
C PRO A 963 -34.76 13.08 -23.72
N SER A 964 -33.61 13.71 -23.89
CA SER A 964 -32.43 13.17 -24.59
C SER A 964 -31.11 13.76 -24.08
N ARG A 965 -31.15 14.35 -22.89
CA ARG A 965 -29.98 14.57 -22.03
C ARG A 965 -30.16 13.66 -20.82
N HIS A 966 -29.11 13.05 -20.32
CA HIS A 966 -29.20 12.19 -19.13
C HIS A 966 -27.93 12.28 -18.29
N GLY A 967 -28.08 12.09 -16.97
CA GLY A 967 -26.94 11.98 -16.06
C GLY A 967 -26.33 10.57 -16.10
N GLY A 968 -25.08 10.42 -15.69
CA GLY A 968 -24.47 9.10 -15.48
C GLY A 968 -24.89 8.48 -14.14
N GLY A 969 -24.78 7.17 -13.99
CA GLY A 969 -24.90 6.50 -12.69
C GLY A 969 -23.71 6.79 -11.76
N GLY A 970 -23.91 6.73 -10.45
CA GLY A 970 -22.82 6.78 -9.48
C GLY A 970 -22.01 5.48 -9.47
N GLY A 971 -20.69 5.58 -9.32
CA GLY A 971 -19.72 4.49 -9.46
C GLY A 971 -19.60 3.55 -8.26
N ARG A 972 -18.37 3.18 -7.88
CA ARG A 972 -18.13 2.30 -6.73
C ARG A 972 -16.99 2.81 -5.86
N ILE A 973 -17.18 2.75 -4.54
CA ILE A 973 -16.14 2.97 -3.54
C ILE A 973 -16.09 1.74 -2.64
N ALA A 974 -14.90 1.29 -2.25
CA ALA A 974 -14.72 0.27 -1.22
C ALA A 974 -13.57 0.62 -0.27
N LEU A 975 -13.81 0.43 1.02
CA LEU A 975 -12.81 0.50 2.08
C LEU A 975 -12.76 -0.85 2.79
N VAL A 976 -11.60 -1.51 2.82
CA VAL A 976 -11.47 -2.88 3.33
C VAL A 976 -10.20 -3.06 4.18
N GLY A 977 -10.10 -4.17 4.90
CA GLY A 977 -8.85 -4.62 5.52
C GLY A 977 -8.45 -3.87 6.80
N TYR A 978 -9.38 -3.11 7.40
CA TYR A 978 -9.09 -2.24 8.55
C TYR A 978 -9.45 -2.88 9.89
N THR A 979 -8.59 -2.64 10.89
CA THR A 979 -8.92 -2.79 12.32
C THR A 979 -9.44 -1.48 12.91
N LEU A 980 -9.04 -0.33 12.35
CA LEU A 980 -9.49 0.99 12.81
C LEU A 980 -9.92 1.90 11.65
N VAL A 981 -11.15 2.42 11.75
CA VAL A 981 -11.65 3.50 10.88
C VAL A 981 -12.12 4.69 11.73
N ALA A 982 -11.73 5.92 11.38
CA ALA A 982 -12.09 7.11 12.16
C ALA A 982 -12.30 8.39 11.33
N GLY A 983 -12.84 9.42 12.00
CA GLY A 983 -13.07 10.74 11.41
C GLY A 983 -14.19 10.72 10.36
N SER A 984 -13.90 11.17 9.14
CA SER A 984 -14.86 11.24 8.03
C SER A 984 -15.23 9.88 7.43
N PHE A 985 -14.53 8.80 7.81
CA PHE A 985 -14.74 7.45 7.28
C PHE A 985 -15.49 6.52 8.24
N ALA A 986 -15.63 6.91 9.51
CA ALA A 986 -16.50 6.24 10.48
C ALA A 986 -17.94 6.78 10.42
N ALA A 987 -18.89 6.05 11.01
CA ALA A 987 -20.26 6.55 11.19
C ALA A 987 -20.29 7.69 12.24
N PRO A 988 -21.10 8.76 12.05
CA PRO A 988 -21.99 9.01 10.91
C PRO A 988 -21.30 9.68 9.70
N GLY A 989 -20.05 10.12 9.83
CA GLY A 989 -19.34 10.91 8.81
C GLY A 989 -19.31 10.26 7.43
N ILE A 990 -19.18 8.93 7.36
CA ILE A 990 -19.17 8.15 6.12
C ILE A 990 -20.37 8.47 5.20
N PHE A 991 -21.57 8.69 5.76
CA PHE A 991 -22.79 8.91 4.97
C PHE A 991 -22.80 10.24 4.20
N ASP A 992 -22.03 11.22 4.66
CA ASP A 992 -21.90 12.56 4.06
C ASP A 992 -20.58 12.74 3.27
N LYS A 993 -19.55 11.94 3.58
CA LYS A 993 -18.16 12.13 3.15
C LYS A 993 -17.66 11.12 2.12
N VAL A 994 -18.32 9.97 2.02
CA VAL A 994 -18.01 8.89 1.08
C VAL A 994 -19.25 8.63 0.23
N HIS A 995 -19.23 9.03 -1.05
CA HIS A 995 -20.45 9.00 -1.86
C HIS A 995 -20.29 8.67 -3.34
N THR A 996 -21.38 8.12 -3.89
CA THR A 996 -21.54 7.63 -5.26
C THR A 996 -22.92 8.04 -5.80
N PHE A 997 -23.26 9.33 -5.74
CA PHE A 997 -24.58 9.82 -6.12
C PHE A 997 -24.85 9.73 -7.62
N GLY A 998 -26.11 9.53 -8.01
CA GLY A 998 -26.52 9.53 -9.41
C GLY A 998 -26.53 10.93 -10.02
N GLY A 999 -26.02 11.07 -11.24
CA GLY A 999 -25.90 12.34 -11.94
C GLY A 999 -27.23 12.93 -12.41
N TRP A 1000 -27.30 14.27 -12.50
CA TRP A 1000 -28.52 15.02 -12.81
C TRP A 1000 -28.96 14.93 -14.28
N GLY A 1001 -30.23 14.54 -14.47
CA GLY A 1001 -30.96 14.55 -15.74
C GLY A 1001 -32.12 15.57 -15.77
N PRO A 1002 -32.74 15.78 -16.94
CA PRO A 1002 -33.83 16.73 -17.13
C PRO A 1002 -35.07 16.40 -16.29
N GLU A 1003 -35.95 17.40 -16.16
CA GLU A 1003 -37.23 17.33 -15.41
C GLU A 1003 -37.11 17.01 -13.90
N GLY A 1004 -35.87 16.95 -13.38
CA GLY A 1004 -35.60 16.64 -11.97
C GLY A 1004 -35.35 15.15 -11.71
N LEU A 1005 -35.25 14.34 -12.76
CA LEU A 1005 -34.89 12.93 -12.67
C LEU A 1005 -33.37 12.80 -12.54
N TYR A 1006 -32.91 12.25 -11.43
CA TYR A 1006 -31.52 11.86 -11.25
C TYR A 1006 -31.32 10.43 -11.74
N SER A 1007 -30.07 10.02 -11.94
CA SER A 1007 -29.72 8.62 -12.21
C SER A 1007 -29.60 7.84 -10.90
N ALA A 1008 -29.32 6.53 -10.99
CA ALA A 1008 -29.15 5.72 -9.80
C ALA A 1008 -27.84 6.07 -9.08
N ALA A 1009 -27.86 5.93 -7.76
CA ALA A 1009 -26.65 5.87 -6.95
C ALA A 1009 -25.81 4.64 -7.33
N GLY A 1010 -24.55 4.67 -6.93
CA GLY A 1010 -23.65 3.55 -6.95
C GLY A 1010 -23.64 2.80 -5.63
N THR A 1011 -22.50 2.20 -5.30
CA THR A 1011 -22.31 1.43 -4.07
C THR A 1011 -21.09 1.91 -3.30
N VAL A 1012 -21.22 2.04 -1.98
CA VAL A 1012 -20.08 2.11 -1.06
C VAL A 1012 -20.03 0.81 -0.27
N TRP A 1013 -18.90 0.12 -0.32
CA TRP A 1013 -18.59 -1.06 0.49
C TRP A 1013 -17.68 -0.68 1.65
N ILE A 1014 -17.93 -1.24 2.82
CA ILE A 1014 -17.04 -1.17 3.98
C ILE A 1014 -16.94 -2.54 4.65
N GLN A 1015 -15.71 -2.98 4.93
CA GLN A 1015 -15.45 -4.27 5.58
C GLN A 1015 -14.22 -4.15 6.49
N ALA A 1016 -14.46 -4.23 7.80
CA ALA A 1016 -13.43 -4.41 8.81
C ALA A 1016 -12.88 -5.85 8.79
N ASN A 1017 -11.80 -6.11 9.51
CA ASN A 1017 -11.25 -7.46 9.64
C ASN A 1017 -12.13 -8.42 10.47
N ASP A 1018 -13.12 -7.90 11.22
CA ASP A 1018 -14.14 -8.63 11.98
C ASP A 1018 -15.53 -8.68 11.30
N ASP A 1019 -15.66 -8.20 10.06
CA ASP A 1019 -16.86 -8.33 9.24
C ASP A 1019 -16.82 -9.62 8.39
N GLU A 1020 -17.72 -10.58 8.70
CA GLU A 1020 -17.81 -11.91 8.08
C GLU A 1020 -18.19 -11.86 6.59
N TYR A 1021 -19.03 -10.90 6.19
CA TYR A 1021 -19.52 -10.72 4.82
C TYR A 1021 -19.48 -9.27 4.31
N GLY A 1022 -19.19 -8.30 5.17
CA GLY A 1022 -19.07 -6.88 4.83
C GLY A 1022 -20.40 -6.13 4.75
N ASN A 1023 -20.30 -4.80 4.63
CA ASN A 1023 -21.41 -3.87 4.79
C ASN A 1023 -21.61 -3.03 3.51
N LEU A 1024 -22.86 -2.84 3.09
CA LEU A 1024 -23.23 -2.16 1.84
C LEU A 1024 -24.09 -0.91 2.07
N ILE A 1025 -23.63 0.24 1.56
CA ILE A 1025 -24.39 1.49 1.50
C ILE A 1025 -24.82 1.79 0.06
N VAL A 1026 -26.11 2.11 -0.10
CA VAL A 1026 -26.68 2.76 -1.29
C VAL A 1026 -27.40 4.03 -0.86
N ASN A 1027 -26.82 5.19 -1.17
CA ASN A 1027 -27.34 6.51 -0.82
C ASN A 1027 -27.45 7.38 -2.07
N ASN A 1028 -28.60 7.98 -2.35
CA ASN A 1028 -28.76 8.93 -3.48
C ASN A 1028 -28.98 10.39 -3.05
N ASN A 1029 -28.66 10.76 -1.80
CA ASN A 1029 -28.70 12.14 -1.28
C ASN A 1029 -30.08 12.82 -1.42
N GLY A 1030 -31.15 12.06 -1.20
CA GLY A 1030 -32.53 12.54 -1.35
C GLY A 1030 -32.99 12.72 -2.80
N ASN A 1031 -32.17 12.34 -3.78
CA ASN A 1031 -32.50 12.53 -5.19
C ASN A 1031 -33.34 11.36 -5.74
N SER A 1032 -34.55 11.65 -6.20
CA SER A 1032 -35.42 10.63 -6.81
C SER A 1032 -34.90 10.21 -8.19
N SER A 1033 -34.81 8.90 -8.42
CA SER A 1033 -34.46 8.31 -9.71
C SER A 1033 -35.56 7.37 -10.23
N THR A 1034 -35.60 7.21 -11.55
CA THR A 1034 -36.31 6.13 -12.24
C THR A 1034 -35.39 4.98 -12.68
N ALA A 1035 -34.08 5.12 -12.46
CA ALA A 1035 -33.08 4.06 -12.63
C ALA A 1035 -32.81 3.40 -11.26
N THR A 1036 -32.21 2.20 -11.28
CA THR A 1036 -31.91 1.45 -10.05
C THR A 1036 -30.43 1.07 -9.95
N THR A 1037 -29.96 0.87 -8.72
CA THR A 1037 -28.63 0.34 -8.42
C THR A 1037 -28.68 -1.17 -8.62
N LEU A 1038 -28.40 -1.63 -9.85
CA LEU A 1038 -28.34 -3.05 -10.19
C LEU A 1038 -27.05 -3.66 -9.63
N LEU A 1039 -27.17 -4.59 -8.70
CA LEU A 1039 -26.04 -5.43 -8.30
C LEU A 1039 -25.75 -6.46 -9.42
N PRO A 1040 -24.48 -6.80 -9.72
CA PRO A 1040 -24.12 -7.66 -10.86
C PRO A 1040 -24.29 -9.16 -10.56
N MET A 1041 -25.39 -9.49 -9.89
CA MET A 1041 -25.72 -10.82 -9.37
C MET A 1041 -25.97 -11.87 -10.46
N ILE A 1042 -25.85 -13.13 -10.06
CA ILE A 1042 -26.13 -14.31 -10.89
C ILE A 1042 -27.65 -14.43 -11.11
N PRO A 1043 -28.17 -14.32 -12.35
CA PRO A 1043 -29.61 -14.30 -12.59
C PRO A 1043 -30.24 -15.70 -12.52
N GLU A 1044 -31.39 -15.85 -11.86
CA GLU A 1044 -32.11 -17.14 -11.69
C GLU A 1044 -32.21 -17.93 -13.01
N GLY A 1045 -31.62 -19.12 -13.06
CA GLY A 1045 -31.58 -19.97 -14.24
C GLY A 1045 -32.06 -21.40 -13.96
N THR A 1046 -31.67 -22.34 -14.80
CA THR A 1046 -32.02 -23.77 -14.65
C THR A 1046 -30.82 -24.63 -15.04
N VAL A 1047 -30.46 -25.57 -14.16
CA VAL A 1047 -29.31 -26.47 -14.34
C VAL A 1047 -29.55 -27.35 -15.57
N ILE A 1048 -28.73 -27.20 -16.62
CA ILE A 1048 -28.78 -28.02 -17.83
C ILE A 1048 -27.78 -29.19 -17.74
N GLU A 1049 -26.58 -28.91 -17.21
CA GLU A 1049 -25.56 -29.92 -16.86
C GLU A 1049 -24.95 -29.55 -15.51
N VAL A 1050 -24.59 -30.55 -14.70
CA VAL A 1050 -23.92 -30.37 -13.40
C VAL A 1050 -22.78 -31.37 -13.24
N SER A 1051 -21.72 -30.96 -12.55
CA SER A 1051 -20.64 -31.81 -12.06
C SER A 1051 -20.09 -31.24 -10.75
N LYS A 1052 -19.17 -31.97 -10.08
CA LYS A 1052 -18.55 -31.56 -8.80
C LYS A 1052 -18.07 -30.11 -8.75
N THR A 1053 -17.65 -29.57 -9.90
CA THR A 1053 -17.04 -28.24 -10.02
C THR A 1053 -17.83 -27.27 -10.90
N THR A 1054 -18.95 -27.67 -11.53
CA THR A 1054 -19.67 -26.76 -12.46
C THR A 1054 -21.19 -26.91 -12.49
N ILE A 1055 -21.87 -25.79 -12.70
CA ILE A 1055 -23.27 -25.71 -13.17
C ILE A 1055 -23.27 -25.06 -14.55
N THR A 1056 -24.02 -25.64 -15.50
CA THR A 1056 -24.17 -25.14 -16.87
C THR A 1056 -25.59 -24.66 -17.15
N ASP A 1057 -25.74 -23.45 -17.69
CA ASP A 1057 -26.97 -22.90 -18.30
C ASP A 1057 -26.56 -22.02 -19.50
N TYR A 1058 -27.08 -22.32 -20.70
CA TYR A 1058 -26.47 -21.84 -21.94
C TYR A 1058 -26.77 -20.36 -22.24
N GLY A 1059 -25.71 -19.56 -22.42
CA GLY A 1059 -25.80 -18.13 -22.77
C GLY A 1059 -26.35 -17.24 -21.65
N LYS A 1060 -26.20 -17.67 -20.40
CA LYS A 1060 -26.87 -17.09 -19.22
C LYS A 1060 -26.00 -16.13 -18.40
N PHE A 1061 -24.68 -16.26 -18.52
CA PHE A 1061 -23.69 -15.57 -17.70
C PHE A 1061 -22.86 -14.58 -18.53
N VAL A 1062 -22.19 -13.65 -17.85
CA VAL A 1062 -21.20 -12.76 -18.48
C VAL A 1062 -19.82 -13.16 -17.98
N ASN A 1063 -18.88 -13.49 -18.88
CA ASN A 1063 -17.51 -13.91 -18.57
C ASN A 1063 -16.90 -13.09 -17.43
N GLU A 1064 -16.26 -13.75 -16.46
CA GLU A 1064 -15.57 -13.17 -15.29
C GLU A 1064 -16.41 -12.25 -14.37
N ARG A 1065 -17.68 -11.96 -14.68
CA ARG A 1065 -18.52 -11.03 -13.91
C ARG A 1065 -18.91 -11.56 -12.53
N HIS A 1066 -19.03 -12.87 -12.40
CA HIS A 1066 -19.67 -13.52 -11.26
C HIS A 1066 -18.68 -14.17 -10.30
N VAL A 1067 -17.37 -14.03 -10.52
CA VAL A 1067 -16.32 -14.45 -9.58
C VAL A 1067 -16.53 -13.83 -8.21
N GLY A 1068 -16.38 -14.63 -7.16
CA GLY A 1068 -16.59 -14.24 -5.76
C GLY A 1068 -18.07 -14.11 -5.34
N TRP A 1069 -19.03 -14.24 -6.25
CA TRP A 1069 -20.46 -14.21 -5.89
C TRP A 1069 -20.96 -15.58 -5.46
N GLN A 1070 -21.84 -15.59 -4.46
CA GLN A 1070 -22.50 -16.80 -4.01
C GLN A 1070 -23.72 -17.13 -4.88
N VAL A 1071 -23.98 -18.43 -5.03
CA VAL A 1071 -25.20 -18.97 -5.64
C VAL A 1071 -25.86 -19.93 -4.68
N ASN A 1072 -27.19 -19.87 -4.57
CA ASN A 1072 -27.97 -21.03 -4.14
C ASN A 1072 -28.11 -21.95 -5.37
N PRO A 1073 -27.46 -23.13 -5.41
CA PRO A 1073 -27.49 -24.03 -6.56
C PRO A 1073 -28.85 -24.74 -6.76
N ASN A 1074 -29.72 -24.71 -5.75
CA ASN A 1074 -31.02 -25.37 -5.75
C ASN A 1074 -32.01 -24.62 -4.83
N VAL A 1075 -32.83 -23.72 -5.39
CA VAL A 1075 -33.80 -22.88 -4.64
C VAL A 1075 -34.99 -23.66 -4.03
N LEU A 1076 -34.87 -24.99 -3.93
CA LEU A 1076 -35.80 -25.92 -3.28
C LEU A 1076 -35.10 -26.81 -2.23
N GLN A 1077 -33.84 -26.53 -1.88
CA GLN A 1077 -33.22 -27.07 -0.67
C GLN A 1077 -33.74 -26.35 0.59
N GLY A 1078 -33.26 -26.74 1.77
CA GLY A 1078 -33.60 -26.11 3.04
C GLY A 1078 -35.10 -26.18 3.38
N SER A 1079 -35.53 -25.31 4.29
CA SER A 1079 -36.92 -25.06 4.61
C SER A 1079 -37.41 -23.78 3.93
N PRO A 1080 -38.57 -23.77 3.25
CA PRO A 1080 -39.09 -22.57 2.57
C PRO A 1080 -39.51 -21.42 3.53
N SER A 1081 -39.18 -21.52 4.82
CA SER A 1081 -39.35 -20.51 5.85
C SER A 1081 -38.13 -19.58 6.03
N THR A 1082 -36.94 -19.97 5.63
CA THR A 1082 -35.67 -19.23 5.87
C THR A 1082 -34.72 -19.36 4.66
N LEU A 1083 -33.60 -18.64 4.70
CA LEU A 1083 -32.42 -18.79 3.84
C LEU A 1083 -31.18 -19.23 4.66
N THR A 1084 -31.31 -19.37 5.98
CA THR A 1084 -30.20 -19.75 6.88
C THR A 1084 -29.79 -21.21 6.75
N ASP A 1085 -30.67 -22.08 6.24
CA ASP A 1085 -30.40 -23.49 5.95
C ASP A 1085 -30.14 -23.78 4.46
N ASP A 1086 -30.09 -22.74 3.62
CA ASP A 1086 -29.64 -22.85 2.22
C ASP A 1086 -28.10 -22.99 2.15
N ILE A 1087 -27.62 -24.10 1.60
CA ILE A 1087 -26.19 -24.28 1.30
C ILE A 1087 -25.88 -23.53 0.01
N VAL A 1088 -25.01 -22.52 0.10
CA VAL A 1088 -24.55 -21.71 -1.04
C VAL A 1088 -23.13 -22.08 -1.44
N ALA A 1089 -22.82 -21.97 -2.73
CA ALA A 1089 -21.47 -22.17 -3.26
C ALA A 1089 -20.92 -20.87 -3.83
N THR A 1090 -19.62 -20.61 -3.67
CA THR A 1090 -18.95 -19.40 -4.19
C THR A 1090 -18.41 -19.68 -5.58
N VAL A 1091 -18.75 -18.83 -6.55
CA VAL A 1091 -18.26 -18.94 -7.93
C VAL A 1091 -16.78 -18.56 -7.98
N LEU A 1092 -15.91 -19.52 -8.29
CA LEU A 1092 -14.47 -19.33 -8.45
C LEU A 1092 -14.11 -18.75 -9.83
N ASN A 1093 -14.81 -19.19 -10.88
CA ASN A 1093 -14.68 -18.67 -12.23
C ASN A 1093 -16.03 -18.77 -12.96
N ASN A 1094 -16.25 -18.02 -14.05
CA ASN A 1094 -17.39 -18.24 -14.92
C ASN A 1094 -17.09 -17.90 -16.39
N ASP A 1095 -17.54 -18.79 -17.29
CA ASP A 1095 -17.69 -18.49 -18.71
C ASP A 1095 -19.12 -18.00 -19.02
N VAL A 1096 -19.51 -17.89 -20.29
CA VAL A 1096 -20.87 -17.43 -20.68
C VAL A 1096 -21.97 -18.50 -20.54
N ASN A 1097 -21.60 -19.75 -20.33
CA ASN A 1097 -22.46 -20.93 -20.17
C ASN A 1097 -22.29 -21.66 -18.82
N LYS A 1098 -21.16 -21.48 -18.13
CA LYS A 1098 -20.85 -22.20 -16.88
C LYS A 1098 -20.42 -21.30 -15.73
N LEU A 1099 -20.85 -21.68 -14.53
CA LEU A 1099 -20.25 -21.28 -13.25
C LEU A 1099 -19.33 -22.40 -12.78
N TYR A 1100 -18.17 -22.05 -12.23
CA TYR A 1100 -17.17 -22.97 -11.68
C TYR A 1100 -17.06 -22.79 -10.15
N PHE A 1101 -16.90 -23.89 -9.42
CA PHE A 1101 -17.00 -23.99 -7.95
C PHE A 1101 -15.89 -24.88 -7.38
N ASN A 1102 -15.67 -24.83 -6.06
CA ASN A 1102 -14.70 -25.69 -5.40
C ASN A 1102 -15.24 -27.14 -5.34
N PRO A 1103 -14.43 -28.19 -5.62
CA PRO A 1103 -14.84 -29.57 -5.39
C PRO A 1103 -15.36 -29.86 -3.96
N LYS A 1104 -14.88 -29.10 -2.96
CA LYS A 1104 -15.31 -29.18 -1.56
C LYS A 1104 -16.77 -28.72 -1.36
N ASP A 1105 -17.32 -27.88 -2.24
CA ASP A 1105 -18.70 -27.36 -2.21
C ASP A 1105 -19.75 -28.44 -2.56
N LYS A 1106 -19.34 -29.57 -3.17
CA LYS A 1106 -20.19 -30.73 -3.50
C LYS A 1106 -21.46 -30.36 -4.27
N VAL A 1107 -21.34 -29.44 -5.23
CA VAL A 1107 -22.50 -28.85 -5.93
C VAL A 1107 -23.33 -29.90 -6.69
N ASP A 1108 -22.71 -31.01 -7.11
CA ASP A 1108 -23.35 -32.20 -7.71
C ASP A 1108 -24.20 -33.04 -6.73
N GLN A 1109 -24.12 -32.75 -5.43
CA GLN A 1109 -24.94 -33.36 -4.37
C GLN A 1109 -26.05 -32.41 -3.91
N LEU A 1110 -25.91 -31.10 -4.16
CA LEU A 1110 -26.90 -30.07 -3.83
C LEU A 1110 -27.95 -29.89 -4.92
N THR A 1111 -27.62 -30.14 -6.20
CA THR A 1111 -28.50 -29.88 -7.33
C THR A 1111 -28.42 -30.90 -8.47
N GLU A 1112 -29.52 -31.07 -9.21
CA GLU A 1112 -29.64 -31.96 -10.36
C GLU A 1112 -30.19 -31.23 -11.61
N VAL A 1113 -30.07 -31.86 -12.78
CA VAL A 1113 -30.52 -31.29 -14.06
C VAL A 1113 -32.02 -31.04 -14.05
N GLY A 1114 -32.41 -29.78 -14.28
CA GLY A 1114 -33.79 -29.29 -14.19
C GLY A 1114 -34.11 -28.49 -12.93
N ASN A 1115 -33.25 -28.50 -11.91
CA ASN A 1115 -33.37 -27.60 -10.76
C ASN A 1115 -33.13 -26.14 -11.14
N LYS A 1116 -33.67 -25.23 -10.33
CA LYS A 1116 -33.39 -23.80 -10.43
C LYS A 1116 -32.28 -23.39 -9.46
N TYR A 1117 -31.32 -22.62 -9.94
CA TYR A 1117 -30.31 -21.93 -9.14
C TYR A 1117 -30.59 -20.42 -9.15
N ARG A 1118 -30.11 -19.68 -8.15
CA ARG A 1118 -30.23 -18.21 -8.06
C ARG A 1118 -29.03 -17.60 -7.35
N GLY A 1119 -28.60 -16.41 -7.77
CA GLY A 1119 -27.60 -15.63 -7.05
C GLY A 1119 -28.05 -15.28 -5.62
N PHE A 1120 -27.10 -15.32 -4.70
CA PHE A 1120 -27.29 -15.12 -3.27
C PHE A 1120 -26.31 -14.05 -2.75
N LEU A 1121 -26.76 -13.21 -1.82
CA LEU A 1121 -25.92 -12.17 -1.20
C LEU A 1121 -26.04 -12.22 0.32
N ARG A 1122 -24.92 -12.50 1.00
CA ARG A 1122 -24.75 -12.31 2.45
C ARG A 1122 -24.18 -10.92 2.72
N LEU A 1123 -24.64 -10.27 3.78
CA LEU A 1123 -24.11 -9.01 4.29
C LEU A 1123 -24.15 -9.01 5.82
N ASP A 1124 -23.18 -8.35 6.43
CA ASP A 1124 -23.27 -7.92 7.81
C ASP A 1124 -24.37 -6.86 7.96
N ARG A 1125 -24.26 -5.75 7.24
CA ARG A 1125 -25.26 -4.67 7.26
C ARG A 1125 -25.61 -4.14 5.88
N LEU A 1126 -26.83 -3.60 5.77
CA LEU A 1126 -27.36 -2.99 4.56
C LEU A 1126 -28.02 -1.63 4.86
N GLU A 1127 -27.58 -0.58 4.18
CA GLU A 1127 -28.07 0.79 4.34
C GLU A 1127 -28.62 1.33 3.01
N ILE A 1128 -29.93 1.58 2.90
CA ILE A 1128 -30.58 2.08 1.66
C ILE A 1128 -31.34 3.37 1.93
N ARG A 1129 -30.66 4.51 1.76
CA ARG A 1129 -31.12 5.83 2.22
C ARG A 1129 -31.25 6.88 1.12
N GLY A 1130 -32.02 7.93 1.39
CA GLY A 1130 -32.03 9.15 0.58
C GLY A 1130 -32.52 8.94 -0.85
N ASN A 1131 -33.70 8.34 -1.02
CA ASN A 1131 -34.33 8.04 -2.32
C ASN A 1131 -33.52 7.11 -3.24
N ALA A 1132 -32.62 6.30 -2.69
CA ALA A 1132 -31.94 5.23 -3.41
C ALA A 1132 -32.91 4.11 -3.81
N SER A 1133 -32.83 3.67 -5.07
CA SER A 1133 -33.39 2.38 -5.51
C SER A 1133 -32.25 1.38 -5.65
N CYS A 1134 -32.36 0.23 -4.99
CA CYS A 1134 -31.45 -0.90 -5.11
C CYS A 1134 -32.22 -2.12 -5.65
N ASP A 1135 -31.57 -2.89 -6.52
CA ASP A 1135 -32.09 -4.13 -7.08
C ASP A 1135 -30.99 -5.20 -7.04
N VAL A 1136 -31.23 -6.22 -6.22
CA VAL A 1136 -30.32 -7.35 -6.02
C VAL A 1136 -30.51 -8.39 -7.12
N SER A 1137 -31.70 -8.51 -7.72
CA SER A 1137 -32.05 -9.53 -8.71
C SER A 1137 -31.74 -10.99 -8.30
N GLY A 1138 -31.62 -11.24 -6.99
CA GLY A 1138 -31.32 -12.52 -6.35
C GLY A 1138 -31.94 -12.61 -4.95
N ASP A 1139 -31.48 -13.56 -4.14
CA ASP A 1139 -31.84 -13.65 -2.71
C ASP A 1139 -30.80 -12.93 -1.85
N ILE A 1140 -31.23 -12.37 -0.71
CA ILE A 1140 -30.36 -11.58 0.17
C ILE A 1140 -30.67 -11.84 1.65
N ILE A 1141 -29.61 -11.96 2.45
CA ILE A 1141 -29.67 -12.09 3.90
C ILE A 1141 -28.75 -11.05 4.57
N VAL A 1142 -29.27 -10.39 5.62
CA VAL A 1142 -28.56 -9.31 6.35
C VAL A 1142 -28.51 -9.64 7.84
N LEU A 1143 -27.32 -9.86 8.39
CA LEU A 1143 -27.16 -10.47 9.72
C LEU A 1143 -27.31 -9.47 10.87
N LYS A 1144 -26.64 -8.32 10.79
CA LYS A 1144 -26.46 -7.32 11.87
C LYS A 1144 -27.36 -6.06 11.70
N GLY A 1145 -28.18 -5.99 10.64
CA GLY A 1145 -29.17 -4.94 10.41
C GLY A 1145 -28.72 -3.81 9.48
N ASP A 1146 -29.03 -2.56 9.81
CA ASP A 1146 -28.50 -1.38 9.13
C ASP A 1146 -27.25 -0.80 9.82
N MET A 1147 -26.71 0.30 9.27
CA MET A 1147 -25.53 0.99 9.78
C MET A 1147 -25.88 2.25 10.60
N HIS A 1148 -27.15 2.65 10.63
CA HIS A 1148 -27.59 3.91 11.22
C HIS A 1148 -28.09 3.73 12.66
N SER A 1149 -28.41 2.51 13.09
CA SER A 1149 -29.07 2.21 14.38
C SER A 1149 -28.23 2.42 15.65
N GLY A 1150 -26.93 2.69 15.53
CA GLY A 1150 -26.10 3.15 16.65
C GLY A 1150 -25.91 2.16 17.81
N GLY A 1151 -26.07 0.86 17.57
CA GLY A 1151 -25.65 -0.21 18.50
C GLY A 1151 -26.59 -0.54 19.66
N ILE A 1152 -27.72 0.16 19.81
CA ILE A 1152 -28.66 -0.08 20.94
C ILE A 1152 -29.50 -1.36 20.73
N ALA A 1153 -29.75 -1.71 19.46
CA ALA A 1153 -30.19 -3.03 19.00
C ALA A 1153 -29.90 -3.16 17.49
N PRO A 1154 -29.72 -4.39 16.95
CA PRO A 1154 -29.75 -4.60 15.50
C PRO A 1154 -31.16 -4.29 14.98
N SER A 1155 -31.27 -3.20 14.20
CA SER A 1155 -32.52 -2.77 13.56
C SER A 1155 -32.31 -2.58 12.07
N PHE A 1156 -33.37 -2.63 11.27
CA PHE A 1156 -33.31 -2.37 9.83
C PHE A 1156 -34.31 -1.29 9.38
N ASN A 1157 -33.81 -0.16 8.91
CA ASN A 1157 -34.59 1.00 8.50
C ASN A 1157 -34.50 1.26 6.98
N VAL A 1158 -35.64 1.24 6.28
CA VAL A 1158 -35.70 1.70 4.87
C VAL A 1158 -36.36 3.07 4.84
N SER A 1159 -35.58 4.10 4.46
CA SER A 1159 -35.99 5.51 4.52
C SER A 1159 -37.11 5.85 3.51
N PRO A 1160 -37.94 6.89 3.77
CA PRO A 1160 -39.05 7.25 2.88
C PRO A 1160 -38.55 7.55 1.47
N GLY A 1161 -39.18 6.92 0.47
CA GLY A 1161 -38.83 7.08 -0.94
C GLY A 1161 -37.63 6.23 -1.42
N SER A 1162 -36.91 5.54 -0.53
CA SER A 1162 -36.02 4.44 -0.94
C SER A 1162 -36.82 3.24 -1.50
N LYS A 1163 -36.18 2.42 -2.34
CA LYS A 1163 -36.66 1.09 -2.76
C LYS A 1163 -35.57 0.02 -2.59
N LEU A 1164 -35.92 -1.13 -2.04
CA LEU A 1164 -35.20 -2.39 -2.20
C LEU A 1164 -36.01 -3.37 -3.07
N THR A 1165 -35.35 -4.03 -4.01
CA THR A 1165 -35.91 -5.12 -4.84
C THR A 1165 -35.04 -6.35 -4.70
N ALA A 1166 -35.63 -7.49 -4.34
CA ALA A 1166 -34.98 -8.79 -4.20
C ALA A 1166 -36.02 -9.90 -4.43
N ASN A 1167 -35.63 -11.17 -4.54
CA ASN A 1167 -36.60 -12.26 -4.65
C ASN A 1167 -37.05 -12.72 -3.26
N ILE A 1168 -36.12 -13.20 -2.44
CA ILE A 1168 -36.30 -13.39 -0.99
C ILE A 1168 -35.37 -12.40 -0.25
N PHE A 1169 -35.87 -11.79 0.84
CA PHE A 1169 -35.07 -10.99 1.77
C PHE A 1169 -35.31 -11.47 3.21
N GLU A 1170 -34.23 -11.83 3.90
CA GLU A 1170 -34.22 -12.26 5.30
C GLU A 1170 -33.25 -11.43 6.15
N PHE A 1171 -33.55 -11.33 7.44
CA PHE A 1171 -32.74 -10.60 8.42
C PHE A 1171 -32.80 -11.32 9.79
N PRO A 1172 -32.04 -12.41 9.99
CA PRO A 1172 -32.26 -13.33 11.11
C PRO A 1172 -31.88 -12.72 12.47
N GLY A 1173 -30.86 -11.86 12.51
CA GLY A 1173 -30.37 -11.21 13.73
C GLY A 1173 -30.99 -9.84 14.03
N VAL A 1174 -32.03 -9.41 13.30
CA VAL A 1174 -32.63 -8.07 13.45
C VAL A 1174 -33.84 -8.11 14.38
N LEU A 1175 -33.78 -7.36 15.48
CA LEU A 1175 -34.81 -7.34 16.53
C LEU A 1175 -35.94 -6.34 16.28
N SER A 1176 -35.79 -5.41 15.32
CA SER A 1176 -36.84 -4.44 14.94
C SER A 1176 -36.63 -3.88 13.54
N ALA A 1177 -37.71 -3.58 12.81
CA ALA A 1177 -37.62 -3.04 11.45
C ALA A 1177 -38.59 -1.87 11.22
N SER A 1178 -38.13 -0.81 10.54
CA SER A 1178 -38.95 0.35 10.18
C SER A 1178 -38.93 0.58 8.67
N ILE A 1179 -39.91 0.00 8.00
CA ILE A 1179 -40.04 0.08 6.54
C ILE A 1179 -40.93 1.26 6.19
N THR A 1180 -40.31 2.40 5.85
CA THR A 1180 -41.01 3.64 5.45
C THR A 1180 -40.82 4.00 3.96
N GLY A 1181 -39.81 3.43 3.32
CA GLY A 1181 -39.72 3.27 1.87
C GLY A 1181 -40.47 2.02 1.39
N ASN A 1182 -40.08 1.51 0.21
CA ASN A 1182 -40.70 0.32 -0.40
C ASN A 1182 -39.73 -0.86 -0.38
N ILE A 1183 -40.22 -2.06 -0.03
CA ILE A 1183 -39.52 -3.32 -0.31
C ILE A 1183 -40.39 -4.15 -1.23
N ASP A 1184 -39.79 -4.68 -2.28
CA ASP A 1184 -40.40 -5.47 -3.35
C ASP A 1184 -39.67 -6.81 -3.40
N ALA A 1185 -39.99 -7.67 -2.43
CA ALA A 1185 -39.38 -8.98 -2.16
C ALA A 1185 -40.30 -9.85 -1.28
N GLN A 1186 -40.06 -11.16 -1.23
CA GLN A 1186 -40.64 -12.03 -0.20
C GLN A 1186 -39.85 -11.86 1.11
N LEU A 1187 -40.46 -11.20 2.09
CA LEU A 1187 -39.87 -11.02 3.41
C LEU A 1187 -39.92 -12.33 4.22
N LYS A 1188 -38.79 -12.72 4.81
CA LYS A 1188 -38.70 -13.70 5.90
C LYS A 1188 -38.34 -12.93 7.17
N PHE A 1189 -39.11 -13.14 8.22
CA PHE A 1189 -38.93 -12.48 9.52
C PHE A 1189 -38.35 -13.47 10.52
N CYS A 1190 -37.57 -12.99 11.49
CA CYS A 1190 -37.23 -13.77 12.67
C CYS A 1190 -38.51 -14.18 13.43
N ALA A 1191 -38.48 -15.32 14.13
CA ALA A 1191 -39.67 -15.88 14.78
C ALA A 1191 -40.29 -14.96 15.87
N ASP A 1192 -39.45 -14.12 16.49
CA ASP A 1192 -39.78 -13.25 17.62
C ASP A 1192 -39.79 -11.74 17.26
N CYS A 1193 -39.78 -11.42 15.96
CA CYS A 1193 -39.78 -10.05 15.44
C CYS A 1193 -41.12 -9.33 15.70
N ASN A 1194 -41.08 -8.12 16.28
CA ASN A 1194 -42.25 -7.24 16.52
C ASN A 1194 -42.43 -6.16 15.43
#